data_AF-A0A944G9P8-F1
#
_entry.id   AF-A0A944G9P8-F1
#
_cell.length_a   1.000
_cell.length_b   1.000
_cell.length_c   1.000
_cell.angle_alpha   90.00
_cell.angle_beta   90.00
_cell.angle_gamma   90.00
#
_symmetry.space_group_name_H-M   'P 1'
#
loop_
_entity.id
_entity.type
_entity.pdbx_description
1 polymer ?
#
loop_
_entity_poly.entity_id
_entity_poly.type
_entity_poly.pdbx_seq_one_letter_code
_entity_poly.pdbx_strand_id
1 'polypeptide(L)'
;MKIKKGKRLIAGLAFIGLTIAQSDVVAANCYDTSVYIKTEINSGNPSYPFPQFLEYKEGKTLAKYNAEGVTHADMEKTMREAYQIMSHRCRYEDTLCGVPYITFNNFKKHEGLDHGGVEFCTEGDGYMLLASAIFADQPTFNGLWMWIHDNRIPKATRYSDGKILFPDYEFSPGLASCYANGEIETNTTYGSATDGDEDIALALLIAYKQWGDTMMQNGKPVTDFNGNPISYKQMAKDYLSAFVDTFMYISKSSDGSIYKGGHTSGDIGIDGYVTMGNKGGEITTWRSTQKDYPDITPYTIWGNYNGFFDYMAPAYYHEFAKWLEEEGEGTDWQINQYKRGEASSDWLMGEAYKQGLIPSIGQFYFDEDETKVIFKNFSEGEDFRAAWRTILNYLWHGNPKTTWNPTTHQIDSVGNTFQYDMAVRYAEFMKRPKIDSKGNDCGKLGPSPDPRSLNWFGPTQIKMCYNMDGTTGSYFANYALGCTAPSVVALGDEELLGDIYRECELRWDAICFENDMTDDERNLNATAKYFHGWFRTLGMLVTSGNLAAPADMKPSANVKVYMSVDKTFAYKGDSITYGVQLRNYGSADAIDAVVTTKLDSDYEFVSATKGGSYNAANHSITWNISNIPGFKTGELEATMDSVSFVVKVKNTEHNKVGLTSTVSGSNFENWESNAYPNNATYTMERNEVDILDNPLTLVKNLDTTDVSVNDTVECTIKIASNEVEWLNGGRDNVRLSYGNYLPQDIYNYNFYQFFRFWHDASEAYINMGNYRVSYYLKDTYGLASDSVSNGITCKFDNEFDAKKYGYVEEGKGMEFTIEDIPAGEDENGMWDKRIIMKFPNILSATTSHIENGLNSKYLIHKGVWASGFYRTLIQMNPRTIPENLLENAMTKIMADDWSYSDSIMIMAKYLDPQGEKFTPITPGWYNEDKLGEDITNYARHTCDDDVEGFDRVVVEEWDGYTWRRIQGRGPVSGEKFNNLVLTDQLPKGLEFISQSDESGLSIKEENGKLSVEIPEYRTGKDIVLKYLCRVVENSGSNVIETGSASLVANNSTIESNAPKLTVLITDVNNVKVDQNELVDVYNANGALLRRQVEYKDALIGLQPGVYMVNGVKTIVK
;
A
#
# COMPACT_ATOMS: atom_id res chain seq x y z
N MET A 1 25.21 34.87 -30.96
CA MET A 1 25.16 36.07 -31.83
C MET A 1 25.28 37.33 -30.97
N LYS A 2 26.12 38.30 -31.37
CA LYS A 2 26.33 39.60 -30.69
C LYS A 2 25.29 40.63 -31.17
N ILE A 3 24.52 41.25 -30.28
CA ILE A 3 23.98 42.62 -30.48
C ILE A 3 24.02 43.42 -29.15
N LYS A 4 24.39 44.71 -29.28
CA LYS A 4 24.75 45.71 -28.26
C LYS A 4 23.55 46.41 -27.60
N LYS A 5 23.73 46.72 -26.31
CA LYS A 5 23.36 47.91 -25.50
C LYS A 5 22.16 48.78 -25.91
N GLY A 6 21.27 48.96 -24.93
CA GLY A 6 20.45 50.17 -24.74
C GLY A 6 19.72 50.16 -23.39
N LYS A 7 20.34 50.69 -22.32
CA LYS A 7 19.67 50.97 -21.04
C LYS A 7 18.80 52.24 -21.19
N ARG A 8 17.53 52.16 -20.81
CA ARG A 8 16.74 53.27 -20.27
C ARG A 8 16.03 52.77 -19.01
N LEU A 9 16.39 53.36 -17.87
CA LEU A 9 15.65 53.27 -16.63
C LEU A 9 14.28 53.94 -16.83
N ILE A 10 13.20 53.21 -16.60
CA ILE A 10 11.90 53.75 -16.19
C ILE A 10 11.48 52.92 -14.98
N ALA A 11 11.13 53.62 -13.90
CA ALA A 11 10.72 53.06 -12.62
C ALA A 11 9.55 52.07 -12.80
N GLY A 12 9.75 50.83 -12.35
CA GLY A 12 8.74 49.77 -12.32
C GLY A 12 8.34 49.48 -10.88
N LEU A 13 7.05 49.63 -10.59
CA LEU A 13 6.39 49.13 -9.41
C LEU A 13 6.61 47.62 -9.24
N ALA A 14 6.62 47.20 -7.98
CA ALA A 14 6.60 45.82 -7.53
C ALA A 14 5.65 44.93 -8.34
N PHE A 15 6.24 43.96 -9.05
CA PHE A 15 5.63 42.70 -9.43
C PHE A 15 6.66 41.63 -9.04
N ILE A 16 6.65 41.25 -7.77
CA ILE A 16 7.28 40.03 -7.26
C ILE A 16 6.12 39.06 -7.06
N GLY A 17 6.11 37.97 -7.83
CA GLY A 17 5.04 36.98 -7.82
C GLY A 17 4.54 36.74 -9.23
N LEU A 18 5.18 35.79 -9.93
CA LEU A 18 4.71 35.05 -11.12
C LEU A 18 5.92 34.59 -11.95
N THR A 19 6.59 33.51 -11.53
CA THR A 19 7.26 32.49 -12.37
C THR A 19 8.12 31.54 -11.51
N ILE A 20 7.53 30.58 -10.79
CA ILE A 20 8.29 29.40 -10.26
C ILE A 20 7.52 28.09 -10.51
N ALA A 21 6.68 28.00 -11.54
CA ALA A 21 5.93 26.76 -11.81
C ALA A 21 6.21 26.11 -13.17
N GLN A 22 7.11 26.63 -14.01
CA GLN A 22 7.47 25.96 -15.28
C GLN A 22 8.79 26.41 -15.94
N SER A 23 9.40 27.54 -15.55
CA SER A 23 10.55 28.10 -16.28
C SER A 23 11.94 27.81 -15.71
N ASP A 24 12.05 27.30 -14.47
CA ASP A 24 13.35 27.06 -13.82
C ASP A 24 13.66 25.56 -13.66
N VAL A 25 13.15 24.71 -14.56
CA VAL A 25 13.76 23.39 -14.77
C VAL A 25 15.01 23.60 -15.62
N VAL A 26 16.05 24.17 -14.99
CA VAL A 26 17.39 24.18 -15.57
C VAL A 26 17.82 22.71 -15.69
N ALA A 27 18.18 22.28 -16.90
CA ALA A 27 18.64 20.93 -17.16
C ALA A 27 19.88 20.62 -16.30
N ALA A 28 19.70 19.88 -15.21
CA ALA A 28 20.79 19.30 -14.43
C ALA A 28 20.92 17.83 -14.85
N ASN A 29 22.04 17.45 -15.47
CA ASN A 29 22.35 16.04 -15.70
C ASN A 29 22.26 15.28 -14.37
N CYS A 30 21.87 14.00 -14.40
CA CYS A 30 21.98 13.16 -13.21
C CYS A 30 23.43 13.22 -12.70
N TYR A 31 23.61 13.24 -11.39
CA TYR A 31 24.97 13.13 -10.85
C TYR A 31 25.51 11.74 -11.17
N ASP A 32 26.82 11.69 -11.37
CA ASP A 32 27.55 10.42 -11.35
C ASP A 32 27.27 9.74 -10.00
N THR A 33 26.58 8.61 -10.04
CA THR A 33 26.17 7.87 -8.83
C THR A 33 27.37 7.42 -8.00
N SER A 34 28.59 7.43 -8.56
CA SER A 34 29.83 7.17 -7.82
C SER A 34 30.16 8.21 -6.75
N VAL A 35 29.57 9.41 -6.81
CA VAL A 35 29.77 10.48 -5.81
C VAL A 35 28.80 10.40 -4.63
N TYR A 36 27.76 9.56 -4.72
CA TYR A 36 26.80 9.38 -3.65
C TYR A 36 27.44 8.59 -2.50
N ILE A 37 27.13 8.99 -1.26
CA ILE A 37 27.48 8.16 -0.12
C ILE A 37 26.65 6.88 -0.15
N LYS A 38 27.18 5.81 0.44
CA LYS A 38 26.44 4.57 0.61
C LYS A 38 25.72 4.62 1.95
N THR A 39 24.40 4.52 1.94
CA THR A 39 23.60 4.38 3.16
C THR A 39 23.71 2.96 3.72
N GLU A 40 23.94 2.83 5.02
CA GLU A 40 24.04 1.53 5.72
C GLU A 40 23.01 1.44 6.84
N ILE A 41 21.73 1.38 6.48
CA ILE A 41 20.59 1.28 7.41
C ILE A 41 20.77 0.06 8.32
N ASN A 42 20.56 0.27 9.63
CA ASN A 42 20.80 -0.71 10.70
C ASN A 42 22.24 -1.22 10.83
N SER A 43 23.22 -0.36 10.59
CA SER A 43 24.63 -0.62 10.86
C SER A 43 24.98 -0.39 12.34
N GLY A 44 26.06 -1.03 12.79
CA GLY A 44 26.56 -0.86 14.16
C GLY A 44 25.80 -1.62 15.24
N ASN A 45 25.01 -2.65 14.89
CA ASN A 45 24.16 -3.42 15.80
C ASN A 45 23.26 -2.53 16.67
N PRO A 46 22.35 -1.77 16.05
CA PRO A 46 21.49 -0.83 16.78
C PRO A 46 20.65 -1.53 17.86
N SER A 47 20.49 -0.84 18.98
CA SER A 47 19.57 -1.23 20.06
C SER A 47 18.11 -1.07 19.65
N TYR A 48 17.81 -0.22 18.68
CA TYR A 48 16.46 0.06 18.20
C TYR A 48 16.45 0.16 16.66
N PRO A 49 16.57 -0.98 15.95
CA PRO A 49 16.71 -1.02 14.49
C PRO A 49 15.50 -0.41 13.78
N PHE A 50 15.69 0.06 12.56
CA PHE A 50 14.62 0.51 11.68
C PHE A 50 14.11 -0.61 10.74
N PRO A 51 12.80 -0.72 10.45
CA PRO A 51 11.68 0.00 11.06
C PRO A 51 11.17 -0.69 12.34
N GLN A 52 10.20 -0.09 13.01
CA GLN A 52 9.54 -0.61 14.21
C GLN A 52 8.02 -0.82 14.07
N PHE A 53 7.30 0.06 13.35
CA PHE A 53 5.83 -0.02 13.26
C PHE A 53 5.17 -0.17 14.65
N LEU A 54 5.31 0.86 15.48
CA LEU A 54 4.70 0.94 16.81
C LEU A 54 3.78 2.16 16.89
N GLU A 55 2.65 2.00 17.55
CA GLU A 55 1.79 3.15 17.86
C GLU A 55 2.52 4.08 18.84
N TYR A 56 2.28 5.38 18.72
CA TYR A 56 2.70 6.32 19.75
C TYR A 56 1.85 6.16 21.00
N LYS A 57 2.24 6.87 22.07
CA LYS A 57 1.46 6.91 23.31
C LYS A 57 0.03 7.39 23.08
N GLU A 58 -0.15 8.36 22.18
CA GLU A 58 -1.44 8.88 21.76
C GLU A 58 -1.58 8.88 20.23
N GLY A 59 -2.83 8.82 19.76
CA GLY A 59 -3.15 8.84 18.33
C GLY A 59 -3.24 7.45 17.71
N LYS A 60 -3.38 7.41 16.38
CA LYS A 60 -3.36 6.18 15.58
C LYS A 60 -2.32 6.28 14.46
N THR A 61 -1.69 5.17 14.09
CA THR A 61 -0.76 5.14 12.95
C THR A 61 -1.07 3.98 11.99
N LEU A 62 -0.47 4.03 10.80
CA LEU A 62 -0.53 2.94 9.82
C LEU A 62 0.21 1.67 10.29
N ALA A 63 0.94 1.71 11.42
CA ALA A 63 1.52 0.52 12.01
C ALA A 63 0.47 -0.52 12.38
N LYS A 64 -0.66 -0.09 12.96
CA LYS A 64 -1.77 -0.98 13.33
C LYS A 64 -2.97 -0.83 12.40
N TYR A 65 -3.20 0.37 11.88
CA TYR A 65 -4.36 0.71 11.06
C TYR A 65 -3.91 0.91 9.61
N ASN A 66 -3.34 -0.13 9.00
CA ASN A 66 -2.92 -0.09 7.60
C ASN A 66 -4.08 0.39 6.72
N ALA A 67 -3.80 1.37 5.86
CA ALA A 67 -4.70 1.71 4.78
C ALA A 67 -4.79 0.54 3.79
N GLU A 68 -5.87 0.47 3.03
CA GLU A 68 -6.11 -0.63 2.09
C GLU A 68 -4.92 -0.82 1.14
N GLY A 69 -4.36 -2.03 1.09
CA GLY A 69 -3.23 -2.35 0.20
C GLY A 69 -1.88 -1.74 0.62
N VAL A 70 -1.81 -0.96 1.70
CA VAL A 70 -0.55 -0.32 2.18
C VAL A 70 0.08 -1.18 3.27
N THR A 71 0.99 -2.08 2.88
CA THR A 71 1.60 -3.07 3.79
C THR A 71 2.83 -2.53 4.54
N HIS A 72 3.26 -3.21 5.60
CA HIS A 72 4.54 -2.87 6.27
C HIS A 72 5.74 -3.03 5.33
N ALA A 73 5.70 -4.02 4.43
CA ALA A 73 6.74 -4.23 3.44
C ALA A 73 6.82 -3.05 2.45
N ASP A 74 5.69 -2.54 1.97
CA ASP A 74 5.63 -1.35 1.12
C ASP A 74 6.16 -0.12 1.87
N MET A 75 5.66 0.11 3.09
CA MET A 75 6.08 1.28 3.85
C MET A 75 7.57 1.27 4.17
N GLU A 76 8.11 0.11 4.55
CA GLU A 76 9.54 -0.05 4.78
C GLU A 76 10.35 0.24 3.51
N LYS A 77 9.93 -0.32 2.36
CA LYS A 77 10.60 -0.09 1.08
C LYS A 77 10.63 1.41 0.76
N THR A 78 9.47 2.08 0.78
CA THR A 78 9.36 3.49 0.43
C THR A 78 10.15 4.40 1.37
N MET A 79 10.13 4.14 2.68
CA MET A 79 10.94 4.93 3.64
C MET A 79 12.45 4.74 3.44
N ARG A 80 12.91 3.51 3.15
CA ARG A 80 14.32 3.24 2.84
C ARG A 80 14.76 3.96 1.56
N GLU A 81 13.94 3.91 0.52
CA GLU A 81 14.17 4.65 -0.73
C GLU A 81 14.23 6.16 -0.48
N ALA A 82 13.32 6.71 0.32
CA ALA A 82 13.29 8.14 0.64
C ALA A 82 14.55 8.60 1.39
N TYR A 83 15.02 7.83 2.37
CA TYR A 83 16.27 8.10 3.07
C TYR A 83 17.48 8.07 2.13
N GLN A 84 17.55 7.10 1.23
CA GLN A 84 18.60 7.02 0.22
C GLN A 84 18.59 8.25 -0.70
N ILE A 85 17.43 8.66 -1.21
CA ILE A 85 17.33 9.84 -2.10
C ILE A 85 17.68 11.12 -1.33
N MET A 86 17.32 11.22 -0.04
CA MET A 86 17.74 12.34 0.82
C MET A 86 19.27 12.38 0.98
N SER A 87 19.92 11.23 1.17
CA SER A 87 21.37 11.16 1.37
C SER A 87 22.19 11.53 0.13
N HIS A 88 21.59 11.59 -1.06
CA HIS A 88 22.27 11.98 -2.30
C HIS A 88 22.79 13.44 -2.31
N ARG A 89 22.44 14.25 -1.30
CA ARG A 89 23.04 15.56 -1.05
C ARG A 89 24.32 15.49 -0.21
N CYS A 90 24.68 14.32 0.31
CA CYS A 90 25.89 14.11 1.09
C CYS A 90 27.11 13.91 0.19
N ARG A 91 28.28 14.40 0.61
CA ARG A 91 29.56 14.19 -0.09
C ARG A 91 30.64 13.74 0.87
N TYR A 92 31.45 12.78 0.44
CA TYR A 92 32.69 12.44 1.14
C TYR A 92 33.70 13.57 1.00
N GLU A 93 34.40 13.85 2.10
CA GLU A 93 35.50 14.80 2.16
C GLU A 93 36.82 14.04 2.45
N ASP A 94 37.56 14.44 3.48
CA ASP A 94 38.76 13.76 3.94
C ASP A 94 38.42 12.62 4.91
N THR A 95 39.34 11.65 5.05
CA THR A 95 39.27 10.67 6.15
C THR A 95 40.16 11.12 7.30
N LEU A 96 39.56 11.54 8.41
CA LEU A 96 40.25 11.98 9.62
C LEU A 96 39.79 11.11 10.79
N CYS A 97 40.68 10.83 11.74
CA CYS A 97 40.40 9.93 12.87
C CYS A 97 39.89 8.52 12.45
N GLY A 98 40.17 8.09 11.23
CA GLY A 98 39.68 6.81 10.68
C GLY A 98 38.22 6.82 10.20
N VAL A 99 37.57 7.99 10.18
CA VAL A 99 36.20 8.20 9.72
C VAL A 99 36.21 9.05 8.45
N PRO A 100 35.55 8.62 7.36
CA PRO A 100 35.31 9.48 6.21
C PRO A 100 34.37 10.62 6.62
N TYR A 101 34.85 11.86 6.59
CA TYR A 101 34.02 13.02 6.89
C TYR A 101 32.99 13.19 5.78
N ILE A 102 31.77 13.55 6.17
CA ILE A 102 30.66 13.75 5.26
C ILE A 102 30.13 15.16 5.45
N THR A 103 29.90 15.87 4.33
CA THR A 103 29.15 17.13 4.34
C THR A 103 27.77 16.90 3.76
N PHE A 104 26.76 17.60 4.29
CA PHE A 104 25.44 17.70 3.69
C PHE A 104 25.26 19.09 3.11
N ASN A 105 24.74 19.21 1.88
CA ASN A 105 24.35 20.49 1.28
C ASN A 105 25.50 21.50 1.00
N ASN A 106 26.74 21.04 0.85
CA ASN A 106 27.92 21.91 0.61
C ASN A 106 28.08 22.34 -0.88
N PHE A 107 27.44 23.43 -1.26
CA PHE A 107 27.37 23.87 -2.67
C PHE A 107 28.64 24.52 -3.24
N LYS A 108 29.45 25.19 -2.40
CA LYS A 108 30.61 25.94 -2.91
C LYS A 108 31.83 25.07 -3.20
N LYS A 109 31.93 23.91 -2.55
CA LYS A 109 33.04 22.97 -2.75
C LYS A 109 32.81 22.01 -3.92
N HIS A 110 31.55 21.78 -4.29
CA HIS A 110 31.15 20.80 -5.30
C HIS A 110 30.42 21.51 -6.46
N GLU A 111 31.13 21.79 -7.57
CA GLU A 111 30.56 22.41 -8.78
C GLU A 111 29.35 21.60 -9.30
N GLY A 112 28.21 22.26 -9.59
CA GLY A 112 27.05 21.65 -10.27
C GLY A 112 25.76 21.53 -9.44
N LEU A 113 25.78 21.76 -8.13
CA LEU A 113 24.61 21.74 -7.23
C LEU A 113 23.77 23.04 -7.32
N ASP A 114 23.30 23.43 -8.50
CA ASP A 114 22.62 24.73 -8.69
C ASP A 114 21.14 24.70 -8.27
N HIS A 115 20.86 24.70 -6.96
CA HIS A 115 19.49 24.80 -6.39
C HIS A 115 19.33 25.81 -5.25
N GLY A 116 20.21 26.82 -5.15
CA GLY A 116 19.93 28.12 -4.51
C GLY A 116 19.71 28.16 -2.99
N GLY A 117 20.69 28.72 -2.27
CA GLY A 117 20.48 29.33 -0.94
C GLY A 117 21.41 28.82 0.15
N VAL A 118 22.32 29.70 0.61
CA VAL A 118 23.32 29.62 1.71
C VAL A 118 24.08 28.31 1.94
N GLU A 119 25.40 28.48 2.02
CA GLU A 119 26.46 27.47 1.95
C GLU A 119 26.39 26.38 3.02
N PHE A 120 25.83 26.67 4.20
CA PHE A 120 25.57 25.74 5.30
C PHE A 120 24.51 26.36 6.24
N CYS A 121 23.55 25.57 6.70
CA CYS A 121 22.65 25.93 7.81
C CYS A 121 22.70 24.79 8.83
N THR A 122 22.55 25.06 10.12
CA THR A 122 22.50 23.99 11.15
C THR A 122 21.29 23.08 10.97
N GLU A 123 20.17 23.63 10.45
CA GLU A 123 18.94 22.88 10.15
C GLU A 123 19.21 21.65 9.27
N GLY A 124 19.92 21.83 8.15
CA GLY A 124 20.21 20.75 7.20
C GLY A 124 21.05 19.63 7.81
N ASP A 125 22.05 20.03 8.60
CA ASP A 125 22.88 19.09 9.34
C ASP A 125 22.06 18.33 10.38
N GLY A 126 21.20 19.04 11.12
CA GLY A 126 20.25 18.48 12.07
C GLY A 126 19.31 17.46 11.42
N TYR A 127 18.66 17.81 10.31
CA TYR A 127 17.77 16.90 9.58
C TYR A 127 18.46 15.62 9.13
N MET A 128 19.67 15.72 8.56
CA MET A 128 20.38 14.54 8.08
C MET A 128 20.98 13.69 9.21
N LEU A 129 21.46 14.32 10.30
CA LEU A 129 21.88 13.60 11.50
C LEU A 129 20.69 12.87 12.13
N LEU A 130 19.54 13.54 12.25
CA LEU A 130 18.32 12.95 12.80
C LEU A 130 17.85 11.77 11.94
N ALA A 131 17.82 11.94 10.61
CA ALA A 131 17.50 10.85 9.68
C ALA A 131 18.47 9.67 9.84
N SER A 132 19.78 9.90 9.78
CA SER A 132 20.77 8.82 9.91
C SER A 132 20.71 8.11 11.27
N ALA A 133 20.37 8.81 12.35
CA ALA A 133 20.19 8.21 13.67
C ALA A 133 18.91 7.34 13.74
N ILE A 134 17.79 7.81 13.17
CA ILE A 134 16.51 7.07 13.11
C ILE A 134 16.63 5.81 12.26
N PHE A 135 17.25 5.93 11.07
CA PHE A 135 17.53 4.79 10.19
C PHE A 135 18.71 3.92 10.67
N ALA A 136 19.31 4.24 11.82
CA ALA A 136 20.45 3.51 12.38
C ALA A 136 21.61 3.32 11.38
N ASP A 137 21.96 4.38 10.64
CA ASP A 137 23.06 4.44 9.68
C ASP A 137 24.31 5.05 10.33
N GLN A 138 25.05 4.22 11.08
CA GLN A 138 26.19 4.62 11.90
C GLN A 138 27.31 5.30 11.09
N PRO A 139 27.76 4.78 9.92
CA PRO A 139 28.78 5.44 9.12
C PRO A 139 28.40 6.85 8.67
N THR A 140 27.16 7.03 8.21
CA THR A 140 26.66 8.33 7.77
C THR A 140 26.59 9.32 8.92
N PHE A 141 26.03 8.89 10.06
CA PHE A 141 25.95 9.71 11.28
C PHE A 141 27.35 10.14 11.75
N ASN A 142 28.28 9.19 11.88
CA ASN A 142 29.64 9.46 12.33
C ASN A 142 30.36 10.44 11.40
N GLY A 143 30.27 10.22 10.09
CA GLY A 143 30.92 11.09 9.10
C GLY A 143 30.42 12.53 9.14
N LEU A 144 29.11 12.71 9.29
CA LEU A 144 28.48 14.03 9.42
C LEU A 144 28.89 14.72 10.73
N TRP A 145 28.71 14.03 11.86
CA TRP A 145 29.04 14.61 13.17
C TRP A 145 30.50 15.02 13.28
N MET A 146 31.42 14.14 12.85
CA MET A 146 32.86 14.43 12.93
C MET A 146 33.23 15.67 12.10
N TRP A 147 32.60 15.86 10.94
CA TRP A 147 32.78 17.07 10.15
C TRP A 147 32.21 18.31 10.84
N ILE A 148 30.98 18.24 11.34
CA ILE A 148 30.29 19.36 12.03
C ILE A 148 31.10 19.80 13.25
N HIS A 149 31.48 18.85 14.11
CA HIS A 149 32.23 19.13 15.33
C HIS A 149 33.53 19.89 15.03
N ASP A 150 34.33 19.40 14.07
CA ASP A 150 35.66 19.96 13.82
C ASP A 150 35.64 21.29 13.05
N ASN A 151 34.52 21.61 12.40
CA ASN A 151 34.43 22.77 11.52
C ASN A 151 33.41 23.82 11.98
N ARG A 152 32.46 23.51 12.87
CA ARG A 152 31.35 24.41 13.20
C ARG A 152 31.15 24.72 14.68
N ILE A 153 31.63 23.92 15.63
CA ILE A 153 31.34 24.13 17.07
C ILE A 153 32.34 25.10 17.73
N PRO A 154 31.97 26.36 18.04
CA PRO A 154 32.87 27.33 18.63
C PRO A 154 33.37 26.86 20.01
N LYS A 155 34.66 27.11 20.26
CA LYS A 155 35.44 26.71 21.44
C LYS A 155 35.56 25.20 21.69
N ALA A 156 35.05 24.34 20.80
CA ALA A 156 35.34 22.91 20.85
C ALA A 156 36.82 22.64 20.50
N THR A 157 37.39 21.62 21.15
CA THR A 157 38.72 21.10 20.80
C THR A 157 38.54 20.07 19.69
N ARG A 158 39.03 20.38 18.48
CA ARG A 158 38.84 19.53 17.31
C ARG A 158 39.37 18.11 17.51
N TYR A 159 38.58 17.12 17.14
CA TYR A 159 38.98 15.72 17.14
C TYR A 159 40.15 15.46 16.20
N SER A 160 40.21 16.15 15.06
CA SER A 160 41.24 15.90 14.03
C SER A 160 42.66 16.28 14.45
N ASP A 161 42.84 17.40 15.18
CA ASP A 161 44.16 18.03 15.36
C ASP A 161 44.35 18.75 16.70
N GLY A 162 43.37 18.71 17.60
CA GLY A 162 43.46 19.29 18.92
C GLY A 162 43.44 20.81 18.98
N LYS A 163 43.18 21.50 17.86
CA LYS A 163 43.04 22.96 17.87
C LYS A 163 41.68 23.36 18.41
N ILE A 164 41.65 24.48 19.12
CA ILE A 164 40.40 25.11 19.56
C ILE A 164 39.78 25.83 18.35
N LEU A 165 38.53 25.50 18.03
CA LEU A 165 37.78 26.20 16.99
C LEU A 165 37.24 27.54 17.52
N PHE A 166 37.34 28.61 16.74
CA PHE A 166 36.87 29.98 17.10
C PHE A 166 37.13 30.39 18.56
N PRO A 167 38.40 30.45 19.01
CA PRO A 167 38.72 30.70 20.43
C PRO A 167 38.21 32.05 20.94
N ASP A 168 38.07 33.04 20.05
CA ASP A 168 37.59 34.39 20.36
C ASP A 168 36.06 34.56 20.21
N TYR A 169 35.29 33.47 20.16
CA TYR A 169 33.83 33.53 20.04
C TYR A 169 33.16 34.25 21.22
N GLU A 170 32.29 35.21 20.93
CA GLU A 170 31.77 36.17 21.94
C GLU A 170 30.49 35.72 22.66
N PHE A 171 29.74 34.77 22.08
CA PHE A 171 28.44 34.27 22.57
C PHE A 171 28.56 32.90 23.26
N SER A 172 27.43 32.30 23.65
CA SER A 172 27.40 30.97 24.25
C SER A 172 28.01 29.93 23.29
N PRO A 173 29.14 29.29 23.63
CA PRO A 173 29.80 28.31 22.75
C PRO A 173 29.11 26.94 22.84
N GLY A 174 29.57 25.97 22.04
CA GLY A 174 29.11 24.58 22.13
C GLY A 174 27.97 24.18 21.19
N LEU A 175 27.28 25.16 20.58
CA LEU A 175 26.31 24.93 19.50
C LEU A 175 26.94 25.20 18.13
N ALA A 176 26.39 24.61 17.07
CA ALA A 176 27.01 24.67 15.75
C ALA A 176 26.81 26.07 15.12
N SER A 177 27.89 26.76 14.75
CA SER A 177 27.80 28.04 14.03
C SER A 177 27.19 27.84 12.65
N CYS A 178 26.39 28.78 12.14
CA CYS A 178 25.86 28.77 10.77
C CYS A 178 26.93 28.69 9.67
N TYR A 179 28.20 28.99 9.98
CA TYR A 179 29.30 28.97 9.01
C TYR A 179 30.44 28.07 9.44
N ALA A 180 31.01 27.34 8.48
CA ALA A 180 32.13 26.47 8.71
C ALA A 180 33.46 27.23 8.81
N ASN A 181 34.46 26.55 9.37
CA ASN A 181 35.82 27.08 9.51
C ASN A 181 36.44 27.44 8.16
N GLY A 182 36.88 28.69 8.01
CA GLY A 182 37.54 29.18 6.79
C GLY A 182 36.62 29.76 5.72
N GLU A 183 35.29 29.79 5.94
CA GLU A 183 34.34 30.35 4.96
C GLU A 183 34.21 31.88 5.01
N ILE A 184 34.40 32.49 6.19
CA ILE A 184 34.31 33.94 6.39
C ILE A 184 35.52 34.42 7.22
N GLU A 185 36.02 35.62 6.90
CA GLU A 185 37.23 36.22 7.49
C GLU A 185 37.18 36.41 9.02
N THR A 186 35.98 36.50 9.63
CA THR A 186 35.80 36.64 11.10
C THR A 186 34.65 35.78 11.64
N ASN A 187 34.94 34.55 12.06
CA ASN A 187 33.94 33.60 12.58
C ASN A 187 33.66 33.76 14.11
N THR A 188 33.85 34.97 14.65
CA THR A 188 33.74 35.24 16.11
C THR A 188 32.38 35.77 16.56
N THR A 189 31.47 36.08 15.63
CA THR A 189 30.19 36.77 15.91
C THR A 189 28.92 36.16 15.27
N TYR A 190 29.06 35.05 14.53
CA TYR A 190 27.96 34.35 13.88
C TYR A 190 27.34 33.30 14.82
N GLY A 191 26.02 33.33 14.98
CA GLY A 191 25.28 32.44 15.87
C GLY A 191 24.97 31.08 15.26
N SER A 192 24.25 30.27 16.02
CA SER A 192 23.53 29.08 15.58
C SER A 192 22.07 29.41 15.25
N ALA A 193 21.30 28.41 14.79
CA ALA A 193 19.85 28.50 14.60
C ALA A 193 19.20 27.37 15.40
N THR A 194 18.26 27.74 16.28
CA THR A 194 17.76 26.86 17.33
C THR A 194 17.14 25.58 16.84
N ASP A 195 16.32 25.63 15.80
CA ASP A 195 15.65 24.45 15.28
C ASP A 195 16.65 23.42 14.71
N GLY A 196 17.76 23.89 14.12
CA GLY A 196 18.87 23.03 13.74
C GLY A 196 19.65 22.47 14.93
N ASP A 197 19.88 23.29 15.96
CA ASP A 197 20.53 22.83 17.20
C ASP A 197 19.68 21.76 17.92
N GLU A 198 18.35 21.91 17.90
CA GLU A 198 17.41 20.96 18.51
C GLU A 198 17.48 19.59 17.83
N ASP A 199 17.54 19.59 16.50
CA ASP A 199 17.63 18.36 15.72
C ASP A 199 18.99 17.68 15.89
N ILE A 200 20.08 18.45 15.98
CA ILE A 200 21.41 17.92 16.32
C ILE A 200 21.40 17.30 17.72
N ALA A 201 20.85 18.01 18.71
CA ALA A 201 20.76 17.52 20.09
C ALA A 201 19.96 16.22 20.19
N LEU A 202 18.81 16.15 19.53
CA LEU A 202 18.00 14.94 19.47
C LEU A 202 18.74 13.80 18.75
N ALA A 203 19.38 14.09 17.63
CA ALA A 203 20.12 13.08 16.87
C ALA A 203 21.30 12.49 17.67
N LEU A 204 22.03 13.31 18.43
CA LEU A 204 23.07 12.85 19.34
C LEU A 204 22.53 11.95 20.45
N LEU A 205 21.39 12.30 21.03
CA LEU A 205 20.71 11.48 22.02
C LEU A 205 20.27 10.13 21.42
N ILE A 206 19.65 10.15 20.23
CA ILE A 206 19.24 8.94 19.51
C ILE A 206 20.46 8.07 19.17
N ALA A 207 21.57 8.66 18.72
CA ALA A 207 22.80 7.92 18.44
C ALA A 207 23.33 7.18 19.67
N TYR A 208 23.31 7.82 20.85
CA TYR A 208 23.62 7.17 22.11
C TYR A 208 22.65 6.01 22.42
N LYS A 209 21.34 6.22 22.21
CA LYS A 209 20.34 5.16 22.40
C LYS A 209 20.51 3.99 21.42
N GLN A 210 20.96 4.25 20.19
CA GLN A 210 21.20 3.23 19.18
C GLN A 210 22.46 2.41 19.47
N TRP A 211 23.59 3.08 19.67
CA TRP A 211 24.91 2.45 19.61
C TRP A 211 25.65 2.40 20.96
N GLY A 212 25.06 2.95 22.01
CA GLY A 212 25.68 3.05 23.33
C GLY A 212 26.69 4.20 23.40
N ASP A 213 27.65 4.10 24.31
CA ASP A 213 28.53 5.22 24.65
C ASP A 213 29.63 5.46 23.61
N THR A 214 30.39 4.42 23.24
CA THR A 214 31.58 4.57 22.38
C THR A 214 31.19 4.68 20.90
N MET A 215 31.72 5.71 20.22
CA MET A 215 31.62 5.82 18.76
C MET A 215 32.43 4.72 18.09
N MET A 216 31.73 3.85 17.35
CA MET A 216 32.33 2.75 16.61
C MET A 216 32.27 3.02 15.11
N GLN A 217 33.35 2.69 14.41
CA GLN A 217 33.40 2.67 12.95
C GLN A 217 34.08 1.38 12.50
N ASN A 218 33.41 0.59 11.65
CA ASN A 218 33.95 -0.68 11.14
C ASN A 218 34.44 -1.63 12.25
N GLY A 219 33.71 -1.68 13.37
CA GLY A 219 34.02 -2.53 14.52
C GLY A 219 35.19 -2.06 15.39
N LYS A 220 35.69 -0.82 15.20
CA LYS A 220 36.76 -0.23 16.04
C LYS A 220 36.30 1.09 16.67
N PRO A 221 36.75 1.41 17.90
CA PRO A 221 36.51 2.73 18.48
C PRO A 221 37.15 3.83 17.62
N VAL A 222 36.39 4.88 17.36
CA VAL A 222 36.91 6.12 16.78
C VAL A 222 37.60 6.91 17.89
N THR A 223 38.78 7.45 17.60
CA THR A 223 39.57 8.19 18.59
C THR A 223 39.87 9.62 18.16
N ASP A 224 39.93 10.54 19.12
CA ASP A 224 40.41 11.91 18.92
C ASP A 224 41.93 11.95 18.60
N PHE A 225 42.47 13.15 18.39
CA PHE A 225 43.88 13.39 18.08
C PHE A 225 44.86 12.89 19.18
N ASN A 226 44.39 12.73 20.42
CA ASN A 226 45.17 12.21 21.54
C ASN A 226 45.06 10.67 21.66
N GLY A 227 44.22 10.03 20.84
CA GLY A 227 43.95 8.60 20.92
C GLY A 227 42.88 8.22 21.94
N ASN A 228 42.12 9.18 22.47
CA ASN A 228 41.00 8.90 23.38
C ASN A 228 39.76 8.48 22.57
N PRO A 229 39.03 7.43 22.97
CA PRO A 229 37.76 7.09 22.34
C PRO A 229 36.75 8.23 22.41
N ILE A 230 36.06 8.47 21.30
CA ILE A 230 35.00 9.48 21.21
C ILE A 230 33.68 8.87 21.71
N SER A 231 32.91 9.64 22.49
CA SER A 231 31.68 9.17 23.16
C SER A 231 30.42 9.90 22.65
N TYR A 232 29.40 9.15 22.22
CA TYR A 232 28.08 9.72 21.87
C TYR A 232 27.39 10.32 23.11
N LYS A 233 27.52 9.67 24.28
CA LYS A 233 26.93 10.16 25.53
C LYS A 233 27.49 11.54 25.89
N GLN A 234 28.81 11.69 25.79
CA GLN A 234 29.49 12.95 26.07
C GLN A 234 29.10 14.04 25.07
N MET A 235 28.99 13.71 23.77
CA MET A 235 28.49 14.66 22.77
C MET A 235 27.10 15.18 23.12
N ALA A 236 26.15 14.27 23.42
CA ALA A 236 24.79 14.65 23.78
C ALA A 236 24.79 15.53 25.03
N LYS A 237 25.55 15.16 26.07
CA LYS A 237 25.67 15.94 27.31
C LYS A 237 26.22 17.35 27.07
N ASP A 238 27.32 17.48 26.32
CA ASP A 238 27.96 18.76 26.09
C ASP A 238 27.05 19.69 25.28
N TYR A 239 26.38 19.14 24.27
CA TYR A 239 25.44 19.89 23.44
C TYR A 239 24.20 20.33 24.23
N LEU A 240 23.60 19.42 25.02
CA LEU A 240 22.46 19.72 25.88
C LEU A 240 22.81 20.70 27.01
N SER A 241 24.07 20.73 27.46
CA SER A 241 24.52 21.74 28.42
C SER A 241 24.58 23.12 27.75
N ALA A 242 25.18 23.21 26.56
CA ALA A 242 25.30 24.47 25.81
C ALA A 242 23.94 25.13 25.48
N PHE A 243 22.90 24.33 25.33
CA PHE A 243 21.52 24.77 25.08
C PHE A 243 20.93 25.68 26.17
N VAL A 244 21.26 25.44 27.44
CA VAL A 244 20.60 26.09 28.59
C VAL A 244 21.58 26.69 29.59
N ASP A 245 22.86 26.36 29.50
CA ASP A 245 23.90 26.95 30.34
C ASP A 245 24.05 28.44 30.07
N THR A 246 24.46 29.16 31.10
CA THR A 246 24.60 30.61 31.01
C THR A 246 26.04 31.02 30.77
N PHE A 247 26.26 31.93 29.83
CA PHE A 247 27.57 32.43 29.44
C PHE A 247 27.63 33.96 29.54
N MET A 248 28.73 34.51 30.05
CA MET A 248 28.94 35.95 30.09
C MET A 248 29.35 36.46 28.71
N TYR A 249 28.54 37.33 28.10
CA TYR A 249 28.91 37.97 26.84
C TYR A 249 30.12 38.88 27.03
N ILE A 250 31.17 38.56 26.29
CA ILE A 250 32.45 39.27 26.29
C ILE A 250 32.78 39.63 24.86
N SER A 251 32.85 40.92 24.55
CA SER A 251 33.31 41.41 23.26
C SER A 251 34.58 42.25 23.39
N LYS A 252 35.39 42.22 22.33
CA LYS A 252 36.68 42.91 22.30
C LYS A 252 36.69 43.99 21.23
N SER A 253 36.87 45.23 21.67
CA SER A 253 36.99 46.38 20.78
C SER A 253 38.26 46.30 19.93
N SER A 254 38.29 47.04 18.82
CA SER A 254 39.47 47.12 17.93
C SER A 254 40.72 47.70 18.60
N ASP A 255 40.57 48.42 19.73
CA ASP A 255 41.67 48.94 20.55
C ASP A 255 42.14 47.97 21.65
N GLY A 256 41.53 46.79 21.73
CA GLY A 256 41.84 45.75 22.72
C GLY A 256 41.10 45.87 24.05
N SER A 257 40.22 46.86 24.24
CA SER A 257 39.36 46.96 25.42
C SER A 257 38.30 45.84 25.45
N ILE A 258 37.95 45.37 26.65
CA ILE A 258 37.01 44.27 26.87
C ILE A 258 35.69 44.85 27.40
N TYR A 259 34.60 44.58 26.68
CA TYR A 259 33.23 44.86 27.13
C TYR A 259 32.60 43.60 27.72
N LYS A 260 31.85 43.76 28.82
CA LYS A 260 31.10 42.68 29.48
C LYS A 260 29.62 43.06 29.51
N GLY A 261 28.81 42.46 28.65
CA GLY A 261 27.43 42.93 28.40
C GLY A 261 26.34 42.31 29.26
N GLY A 262 26.65 41.31 30.08
CA GLY A 262 25.67 40.52 30.82
C GLY A 262 25.84 39.02 30.57
N HIS A 263 24.92 38.19 31.07
CA HIS A 263 24.89 36.75 30.71
C HIS A 263 23.76 36.48 29.72
N THR A 264 24.03 35.63 28.74
CA THR A 264 23.03 34.93 27.92
C THR A 264 22.86 33.50 28.44
N SER A 265 21.83 32.80 27.98
CA SER A 265 21.81 31.35 27.87
C SER A 265 22.02 30.93 26.41
N GLY A 266 21.93 29.64 26.09
CA GLY A 266 21.87 29.16 24.72
C GLY A 266 20.51 29.46 24.08
N ASP A 267 19.78 28.40 23.76
CA ASP A 267 18.56 28.44 22.94
C ASP A 267 17.26 28.49 23.75
N ILE A 268 17.34 28.24 25.06
CA ILE A 268 16.26 28.53 26.00
C ILE A 268 16.71 29.69 26.87
N GLY A 269 16.01 30.81 26.76
CA GLY A 269 16.26 32.05 27.50
C GLY A 269 16.20 31.86 29.00
N ILE A 270 16.83 32.75 29.77
CA ILE A 270 16.72 32.72 31.24
C ILE A 270 15.27 32.99 31.66
N ASP A 271 14.53 33.75 30.86
CA ASP A 271 13.10 33.95 31.00
C ASP A 271 12.25 32.70 30.66
N GLY A 272 12.85 31.62 30.17
CA GLY A 272 12.21 30.33 29.92
C GLY A 272 11.52 30.20 28.56
N TYR A 273 11.61 31.22 27.70
CA TYR A 273 11.16 31.13 26.31
C TYR A 273 12.32 30.75 25.37
N VAL A 274 11.97 30.10 24.26
CA VAL A 274 12.93 29.71 23.22
C VAL A 274 13.45 30.95 22.48
N THR A 275 14.75 31.04 22.28
CA THR A 275 15.44 32.16 21.61
C THR A 275 15.72 31.84 20.13
N MET A 276 16.38 32.74 19.41
CA MET A 276 16.75 32.57 17.99
C MET A 276 18.23 32.17 17.86
N GLY A 277 18.58 31.02 18.43
CA GLY A 277 19.94 30.52 18.54
C GLY A 277 20.71 31.12 19.72
N ASN A 278 21.97 30.69 19.87
CA ASN A 278 22.86 31.05 20.97
C ASN A 278 23.24 32.55 21.09
N LYS A 279 22.77 33.37 20.15
CA LYS A 279 22.94 34.84 20.11
C LYS A 279 21.63 35.58 20.44
N GLY A 280 20.50 34.88 20.47
CA GLY A 280 19.18 35.47 20.73
C GLY A 280 19.14 36.22 22.06
N GLY A 281 18.43 37.34 22.07
CA GLY A 281 18.09 38.05 23.31
C GLY A 281 16.96 37.38 24.07
N GLU A 282 16.70 37.84 25.29
CA GLU A 282 15.53 37.41 26.07
C GLU A 282 14.25 37.88 25.36
N ILE A 283 13.22 37.03 25.34
CA ILE A 283 11.95 37.33 24.66
C ILE A 283 11.18 38.42 25.42
N THR A 284 11.34 38.45 26.74
CA THR A 284 10.70 39.42 27.63
C THR A 284 11.72 40.30 28.35
N THR A 285 11.23 41.35 29.00
CA THR A 285 12.02 42.19 29.89
C THR A 285 12.08 41.64 31.32
N TRP A 286 11.36 40.56 31.64
CA TRP A 286 11.28 39.96 32.97
C TRP A 286 12.65 39.79 33.62
N ARG A 287 13.62 39.24 32.88
CA ARG A 287 14.98 38.99 33.39
C ARG A 287 15.67 40.25 33.92
N SER A 288 15.43 41.41 33.31
CA SER A 288 16.03 42.69 33.72
C SER A 288 15.58 43.14 35.12
N THR A 289 14.45 42.61 35.60
CA THR A 289 13.88 42.93 36.93
C THR A 289 14.28 41.94 38.02
N GLN A 290 14.89 40.81 37.67
CA GLN A 290 15.23 39.74 38.61
C GLN A 290 16.59 39.97 39.29
N LYS A 291 16.59 39.95 40.63
CA LYS A 291 17.78 40.19 41.47
C LYS A 291 18.31 38.95 42.20
N ASP A 292 17.50 37.91 42.32
CA ASP A 292 17.76 36.74 43.19
C ASP A 292 18.09 35.46 42.40
N TYR A 293 18.37 35.59 41.10
CA TYR A 293 18.74 34.46 40.27
C TYR A 293 20.19 34.03 40.59
N PRO A 294 20.42 32.77 41.00
CA PRO A 294 21.70 32.35 41.54
C PRO A 294 22.81 32.47 40.47
N ASP A 295 23.95 33.03 40.85
CA ASP A 295 25.23 33.03 40.11
C ASP A 295 25.35 33.89 38.84
N ILE A 296 24.42 34.82 38.58
CA ILE A 296 24.43 35.65 37.35
C ILE A 296 24.38 37.15 37.67
N THR A 297 25.26 37.95 37.07
CA THR A 297 25.22 39.42 37.18
C THR A 297 23.90 40.00 36.61
N PRO A 298 23.33 41.07 37.20
CA PRO A 298 21.96 41.53 36.88
C PRO A 298 21.79 42.23 35.53
N TYR A 299 22.80 42.25 34.66
CA TYR A 299 22.72 42.90 33.36
C TYR A 299 22.31 41.88 32.30
N THR A 300 21.18 42.14 31.64
CA THR A 300 20.76 41.44 30.41
C THR A 300 21.38 42.13 29.21
N ILE A 301 21.87 41.36 28.24
CA ILE A 301 22.50 41.94 27.07
C ILE A 301 21.41 42.53 26.15
N TRP A 302 20.24 41.87 26.05
CA TRP A 302 19.06 42.31 25.27
C TRP A 302 17.74 41.68 25.77
N GLY A 303 16.63 42.43 25.78
CA GLY A 303 15.28 41.93 26.11
C GLY A 303 14.20 42.53 25.19
N ASN A 304 12.99 41.95 25.17
CA ASN A 304 11.90 42.27 24.24
C ASN A 304 12.23 41.92 22.77
N TYR A 305 12.69 40.68 22.55
CA TYR A 305 12.99 40.13 21.23
C TYR A 305 11.80 39.35 20.66
N ASN A 306 11.77 39.19 19.34
CA ASN A 306 10.84 38.27 18.70
C ASN A 306 11.34 36.84 18.91
N GLY A 307 10.47 35.96 19.39
CA GLY A 307 10.69 34.51 19.37
C GLY A 307 10.23 33.90 18.05
N PHE A 308 10.75 32.71 17.74
CA PHE A 308 10.38 31.92 16.58
C PHE A 308 9.54 30.74 17.03
N PHE A 309 8.26 30.75 16.65
CA PHE A 309 7.31 29.75 17.11
C PHE A 309 7.55 28.40 16.43
N ASP A 310 7.91 28.43 15.15
CA ASP A 310 8.22 27.24 14.35
C ASP A 310 9.57 26.60 14.70
N TYR A 311 10.33 27.17 15.64
CA TYR A 311 11.56 26.60 16.17
C TYR A 311 11.35 25.81 17.45
N MET A 312 10.19 25.90 18.11
CA MET A 312 10.01 25.34 19.44
C MET A 312 9.73 23.83 19.42
N ALA A 313 10.59 22.99 19.98
CA ALA A 313 10.34 21.55 20.12
C ALA A 313 10.08 21.08 21.57
N PRO A 314 8.89 21.34 22.16
CA PRO A 314 8.57 20.92 23.54
C PRO A 314 8.72 19.41 23.78
N ALA A 315 8.44 18.58 22.76
CA ALA A 315 8.65 17.13 22.82
C ALA A 315 10.12 16.76 23.06
N TYR A 316 11.03 17.52 22.45
CA TYR A 316 12.46 17.26 22.57
C TYR A 316 12.96 17.73 23.93
N TYR A 317 12.50 18.89 24.39
CA TYR A 317 12.85 19.41 25.71
C TYR A 317 12.42 18.46 26.83
N HIS A 318 11.25 17.82 26.70
CA HIS A 318 10.82 16.77 27.61
C HIS A 318 11.84 15.63 27.68
N GLU A 319 12.23 15.12 26.51
CA GLU A 319 13.17 14.00 26.38
C GLU A 319 14.59 14.37 26.85
N PHE A 320 15.02 15.61 26.64
CA PHE A 320 16.29 16.12 27.15
C PHE A 320 16.29 16.22 28.67
N ALA A 321 15.26 16.83 29.26
CA ALA A 321 15.12 16.94 30.72
C ALA A 321 15.10 15.55 31.37
N LYS A 322 14.30 14.64 30.80
CA LYS A 322 14.15 13.28 31.28
C LYS A 322 15.45 12.49 31.21
N TRP A 323 16.17 12.56 30.09
CA TRP A 323 17.44 11.88 29.95
C TRP A 323 18.50 12.41 30.94
N LEU A 324 18.60 13.74 31.08
CA LEU A 324 19.52 14.37 32.03
C LEU A 324 19.22 13.95 33.49
N GLU A 325 17.94 13.81 33.84
CA GLU A 325 17.47 13.35 35.15
C GLU A 325 17.73 11.85 35.38
N GLU A 326 17.42 11.00 34.40
CA GLU A 326 17.58 9.54 34.49
C GLU A 326 19.05 9.10 34.50
N GLU A 327 19.92 9.75 33.71
CA GLU A 327 21.35 9.45 33.66
C GLU A 327 22.16 10.16 34.76
N GLY A 328 21.57 11.11 35.48
CA GLY A 328 22.26 11.90 36.50
C GLY A 328 23.35 12.82 35.93
N GLU A 329 23.19 13.26 34.68
CA GLU A 329 24.19 14.07 33.96
C GLU A 329 23.89 15.57 34.01
N GLY A 330 22.64 15.95 34.29
CA GLY A 330 22.20 17.35 34.33
C GLY A 330 22.23 17.98 35.73
N THR A 331 22.44 19.28 35.77
CA THR A 331 22.24 20.10 36.97
C THR A 331 20.76 20.43 37.18
N ASP A 332 20.38 20.80 38.41
CA ASP A 332 19.02 21.30 38.71
C ASP A 332 18.64 22.47 37.79
N TRP A 333 19.61 23.34 37.45
CA TRP A 333 19.41 24.43 36.52
C TRP A 333 19.00 23.92 35.13
N GLN A 334 19.83 23.06 34.54
CA GLN A 334 19.64 22.56 33.18
C GLN A 334 18.32 21.83 33.03
N ILE A 335 18.01 20.92 33.96
CA ILE A 335 16.76 20.14 33.95
C ILE A 335 15.56 21.08 34.07
N ASN A 336 15.59 22.06 34.97
CA ASN A 336 14.50 23.01 35.11
C ASN A 336 14.34 23.92 33.89
N GLN A 337 15.42 24.30 33.19
CA GLN A 337 15.31 25.11 31.98
C GLN A 337 14.57 24.40 30.86
N TYR A 338 14.89 23.13 30.60
CA TYR A 338 14.14 22.34 29.62
C TYR A 338 12.67 22.20 29.98
N LYS A 339 12.35 21.91 31.25
CA LYS A 339 10.96 21.84 31.72
C LYS A 339 10.23 23.19 31.55
N ARG A 340 10.92 24.32 31.71
CA ARG A 340 10.36 25.66 31.48
C ARG A 340 10.13 25.93 29.99
N GLY A 341 11.08 25.54 29.13
CA GLY A 341 10.95 25.61 27.68
C GLY A 341 9.76 24.79 27.17
N GLU A 342 9.61 23.55 27.64
CA GLU A 342 8.45 22.70 27.32
C GLU A 342 7.14 23.40 27.70
N ALA A 343 7.02 23.83 28.96
CA ALA A 343 5.80 24.47 29.46
C ALA A 343 5.46 25.78 28.73
N SER A 344 6.47 26.62 28.44
CA SER A 344 6.27 27.92 27.79
C SER A 344 5.86 27.76 26.32
N SER A 345 6.50 26.84 25.59
CA SER A 345 6.10 26.46 24.23
C SER A 345 4.69 25.90 24.21
N ASP A 346 4.33 25.05 25.18
CA ASP A 346 2.99 24.47 25.23
C ASP A 346 1.92 25.54 25.48
N TRP A 347 2.19 26.47 26.40
CA TRP A 347 1.31 27.59 26.69
C TRP A 347 1.15 28.56 25.51
N LEU A 348 2.23 28.86 24.79
CA LEU A 348 2.17 29.70 23.58
C LEU A 348 1.25 29.09 22.52
N MET A 349 1.24 27.76 22.37
CA MET A 349 0.27 27.08 21.50
C MET A 349 -1.17 27.31 21.97
N GLY A 350 -1.42 27.26 23.28
CA GLY A 350 -2.71 27.60 23.86
C GLY A 350 -3.17 29.02 23.57
N GLU A 351 -2.26 29.99 23.62
CA GLU A 351 -2.55 31.39 23.26
C GLU A 351 -2.85 31.54 21.77
N ALA A 352 -2.11 30.87 20.88
CA ALA A 352 -2.42 30.85 19.46
C ALA A 352 -3.78 30.20 19.17
N TYR A 353 -4.09 29.09 19.85
CA TYR A 353 -5.37 28.39 19.73
C TYR A 353 -6.55 29.29 20.11
N LYS A 354 -6.45 30.01 21.24
CA LYS A 354 -7.48 30.96 21.72
C LYS A 354 -7.75 32.10 20.73
N GLN A 355 -6.74 32.48 19.94
CA GLN A 355 -6.86 33.51 18.90
C GLN A 355 -7.46 32.97 17.58
N GLY A 356 -7.80 31.69 17.49
CA GLY A 356 -8.40 31.08 16.30
C GLY A 356 -7.41 30.77 15.17
N LEU A 357 -6.11 30.73 15.47
CA LEU A 357 -5.05 30.51 14.49
C LEU A 357 -4.86 29.02 14.18
N ILE A 358 -4.29 28.72 13.02
CA ILE A 358 -3.72 27.40 12.69
C ILE A 358 -2.20 27.38 12.97
N PRO A 359 -1.56 26.21 13.16
CA PRO A 359 -0.13 26.10 13.47
C PRO A 359 0.75 26.25 12.22
N SER A 360 0.60 27.39 11.54
CA SER A 360 1.47 27.88 10.48
C SER A 360 1.97 29.27 10.90
N ILE A 361 2.77 29.28 11.96
CA ILE A 361 3.14 30.46 12.75
C ILE A 361 4.66 30.55 12.76
N GLY A 362 5.23 31.64 12.24
CA GLY A 362 6.68 31.86 12.23
C GLY A 362 7.19 32.53 13.49
N GLN A 363 6.58 33.63 13.92
CA GLN A 363 7.10 34.42 15.04
C GLN A 363 6.03 34.79 16.06
N PHE A 364 6.48 34.99 17.29
CA PHE A 364 5.69 35.56 18.37
C PHE A 364 6.48 36.66 19.10
N TYR A 365 5.76 37.59 19.72
CA TYR A 365 6.30 38.61 20.60
C TYR A 365 5.20 39.11 21.53
N PHE A 366 5.60 39.85 22.56
CA PHE A 366 4.68 40.44 23.52
C PHE A 366 4.35 41.89 23.15
N ASP A 367 3.18 42.37 23.57
CA ASP A 367 2.87 43.80 23.52
C ASP A 367 3.76 44.61 24.48
N GLU A 368 3.69 45.94 24.41
CA GLU A 368 4.58 46.84 25.18
C GLU A 368 4.50 46.61 26.70
N ASP A 369 3.32 46.19 27.21
CA ASP A 369 3.07 45.93 28.62
C ASP A 369 3.29 44.45 29.02
N GLU A 370 3.71 43.59 28.07
CA GLU A 370 3.91 42.14 28.26
C GLU A 370 2.68 41.39 28.82
N THR A 371 1.48 41.81 28.42
CA THR A 371 0.21 41.21 28.85
C THR A 371 -0.44 40.32 27.80
N LYS A 372 -0.04 40.45 26.53
CA LYS A 372 -0.62 39.69 25.42
C LYS A 372 0.44 39.22 24.44
N VAL A 373 0.29 37.98 23.97
CA VAL A 373 1.10 37.41 22.88
C VAL A 373 0.52 37.80 21.52
N ILE A 374 1.38 38.27 20.63
CA ILE A 374 1.08 38.59 19.24
C ILE A 374 1.83 37.61 18.35
N PHE A 375 1.11 36.99 17.41
CA PHE A 375 1.65 36.05 16.43
C PHE A 375 1.72 36.69 15.05
N LYS A 376 2.73 36.31 14.26
CA LYS A 376 2.88 36.72 12.86
C LYS A 376 3.51 35.61 12.03
N ASN A 377 3.20 35.61 10.75
CA ASN A 377 3.99 34.86 9.76
C ASN A 377 5.38 35.47 9.63
N PHE A 378 6.40 34.65 9.36
CA PHE A 378 7.78 35.11 9.15
C PHE A 378 8.22 34.90 7.71
N SER A 379 8.27 33.65 7.26
CA SER A 379 8.76 33.30 5.92
C SER A 379 8.08 32.04 5.41
N GLU A 380 7.80 32.00 4.10
CA GLU A 380 7.23 30.83 3.42
C GLU A 380 8.14 29.59 3.47
N GLY A 381 9.40 29.70 3.93
CA GLY A 381 10.32 28.58 4.10
C GLY A 381 10.42 28.01 5.52
N GLU A 382 9.66 28.54 6.48
CA GLU A 382 9.92 28.31 7.91
C GLU A 382 8.64 27.90 8.67
N ASP A 383 7.58 28.70 8.51
CA ASP A 383 6.35 28.67 9.34
C ASP A 383 5.61 27.32 9.38
N PHE A 384 5.78 26.46 8.36
CA PHE A 384 5.06 25.18 8.23
C PHE A 384 5.47 24.14 9.30
N ARG A 385 6.66 24.29 9.92
CA ARG A 385 7.18 23.34 10.92
C ARG A 385 6.46 23.43 12.26
N ALA A 386 5.78 24.54 12.54
CA ALA A 386 5.13 24.80 13.83
C ALA A 386 4.22 23.66 14.28
N ALA A 387 3.47 23.04 13.36
CA ALA A 387 2.66 21.87 13.65
C ALA A 387 3.49 20.67 14.13
N TRP A 388 4.52 20.28 13.39
CA TRP A 388 5.37 19.14 13.75
C TRP A 388 6.10 19.37 15.06
N ARG A 389 6.77 20.52 15.18
CA ARG A 389 7.63 20.88 16.30
C ARG A 389 6.89 20.82 17.64
N THR A 390 5.62 21.24 17.66
CA THR A 390 4.84 21.35 18.90
C THR A 390 3.90 20.17 19.17
N ILE A 391 3.16 19.69 18.15
CA ILE A 391 2.12 18.67 18.33
C ILE A 391 2.72 17.28 18.59
N LEU A 392 3.95 17.04 18.14
CA LEU A 392 4.68 15.81 18.47
C LEU A 392 4.75 15.55 19.98
N ASN A 393 4.72 16.60 20.82
CA ASN A 393 4.72 16.48 22.27
C ASN A 393 3.51 15.68 22.78
N TYR A 394 2.33 15.94 22.20
CA TYR A 394 1.12 15.19 22.52
C TYR A 394 1.23 13.72 22.10
N LEU A 395 1.81 13.43 20.93
CA LEU A 395 1.94 12.04 20.47
C LEU A 395 2.85 11.22 21.38
N TRP A 396 4.00 11.77 21.75
CA TRP A 396 4.99 11.07 22.57
C TRP A 396 4.60 11.03 24.06
N HIS A 397 4.00 12.09 24.59
CA HIS A 397 3.86 12.28 26.03
C HIS A 397 2.42 12.44 26.52
N GLY A 398 1.46 12.61 25.61
CA GLY A 398 0.07 12.91 25.92
C GLY A 398 -0.14 14.34 26.41
N ASN A 399 -1.31 14.60 26.98
CA ASN A 399 -1.63 15.94 27.47
C ASN A 399 -0.71 16.36 28.63
N PRO A 400 -0.08 17.56 28.57
CA PRO A 400 0.76 18.07 29.63
C PRO A 400 -0.01 18.22 30.95
N LYS A 401 0.67 17.89 32.07
CA LYS A 401 0.14 18.06 33.43
C LYS A 401 0.48 19.40 34.06
N THR A 402 1.19 20.23 33.32
CA THR A 402 1.70 21.53 33.73
C THR A 402 1.38 22.59 32.68
N THR A 403 1.55 23.85 33.05
CA THR A 403 1.44 24.97 32.13
C THR A 403 2.43 26.06 32.55
N TRP A 404 2.50 27.13 31.78
CA TRP A 404 3.41 28.23 32.01
C TRP A 404 2.73 29.42 32.64
N ASN A 405 3.39 30.02 33.63
CA ASN A 405 3.01 31.30 34.18
C ASN A 405 3.83 32.42 33.54
N PRO A 406 3.26 33.21 32.62
CA PRO A 406 4.00 34.25 31.91
C PRO A 406 4.38 35.45 32.80
N THR A 407 3.83 35.57 34.02
CA THR A 407 4.18 36.66 34.95
C THR A 407 5.35 36.28 35.85
N THR A 408 5.36 35.06 36.37
CA THR A 408 6.44 34.59 37.26
C THR A 408 7.56 33.90 36.49
N HIS A 409 7.32 33.54 35.24
CA HIS A 409 8.21 32.73 34.40
C HIS A 409 8.56 31.40 35.05
N GLN A 410 7.56 30.77 35.68
CA GLN A 410 7.66 29.48 36.36
C GLN A 410 6.58 28.54 35.84
N ILE A 411 6.78 27.25 36.09
CA ILE A 411 5.84 26.19 35.72
C ILE A 411 4.74 26.10 36.78
N ASP A 412 3.50 26.16 36.34
CA ASP A 412 2.31 25.91 37.16
C ASP A 412 1.85 24.45 37.01
N SER A 413 1.34 23.86 38.09
CA SER A 413 0.88 22.44 38.13
C SER A 413 -0.52 22.21 37.52
N VAL A 414 -0.94 23.10 36.62
CA VAL A 414 -2.24 23.02 35.95
C VAL A 414 -2.05 22.37 34.57
N GLY A 415 -2.69 21.23 34.34
CA GLY A 415 -2.65 20.56 33.04
C GLY A 415 -3.42 21.29 31.94
N ASN A 416 -3.14 20.93 30.69
CA ASN A 416 -3.78 21.53 29.52
C ASN A 416 -3.91 20.53 28.35
N THR A 417 -4.62 20.92 27.29
CA THR A 417 -4.90 20.12 26.09
C THR A 417 -4.48 20.83 24.80
N PHE A 418 -3.66 21.89 24.89
CA PHE A 418 -3.50 22.85 23.80
C PHE A 418 -2.99 22.21 22.50
N GLN A 419 -2.10 21.24 22.60
CA GLN A 419 -1.45 20.52 21.51
C GLN A 419 -2.47 19.63 20.81
N TYR A 420 -3.26 18.87 21.58
CA TYR A 420 -4.35 18.05 21.04
C TYR A 420 -5.44 18.92 20.38
N ASP A 421 -5.85 20.00 21.04
CA ASP A 421 -6.88 20.89 20.51
C ASP A 421 -6.43 21.53 19.19
N MET A 422 -5.17 21.96 19.10
CA MET A 422 -4.59 22.47 17.85
C MET A 422 -4.45 21.37 16.79
N ALA A 423 -4.06 20.16 17.18
CA ALA A 423 -3.95 19.01 16.28
C ALA A 423 -5.27 18.70 15.60
N VAL A 424 -6.36 18.62 16.37
CA VAL A 424 -7.71 18.42 15.82
C VAL A 424 -8.07 19.54 14.86
N ARG A 425 -7.86 20.82 15.25
CA ARG A 425 -8.13 21.97 14.35
C ARG A 425 -7.37 21.86 13.03
N TYR A 426 -6.09 21.50 13.08
CA TYR A 426 -5.25 21.49 11.90
C TYR A 426 -5.51 20.27 11.01
N ALA A 427 -5.72 19.09 11.60
CA ALA A 427 -6.09 17.90 10.85
C ALA A 427 -7.44 18.07 10.13
N GLU A 428 -8.45 18.66 10.79
CA GLU A 428 -9.73 18.98 10.17
C GLU A 428 -9.58 20.01 9.03
N PHE A 429 -8.71 21.01 9.19
CA PHE A 429 -8.37 21.92 8.08
C PHE A 429 -7.75 21.17 6.89
N MET A 430 -6.92 20.15 7.14
CA MET A 430 -6.20 19.41 6.10
C MET A 430 -7.06 18.40 5.33
N LYS A 431 -8.23 18.03 5.86
CA LYS A 431 -9.27 17.30 5.09
C LYS A 431 -9.85 18.14 3.96
N ARG A 432 -9.87 19.47 4.10
CA ARG A 432 -10.41 20.39 3.08
C ARG A 432 -9.69 21.74 3.13
N PRO A 433 -8.40 21.77 2.77
CA PRO A 433 -7.58 22.97 2.93
C PRO A 433 -7.99 24.05 1.94
N LYS A 434 -7.85 25.31 2.32
CA LYS A 434 -7.99 26.42 1.37
C LYS A 434 -6.86 26.35 0.35
N ILE A 435 -7.13 26.71 -0.90
CA ILE A 435 -6.18 26.58 -2.01
C ILE A 435 -5.70 27.91 -2.57
N ASP A 436 -6.28 29.02 -2.12
CA ASP A 436 -5.88 30.37 -2.52
C ASP A 436 -6.16 31.42 -1.43
N SER A 437 -5.80 32.66 -1.75
CA SER A 437 -5.97 33.82 -0.87
C SER A 437 -7.42 34.29 -0.72
N LYS A 438 -8.34 33.74 -1.53
CA LYS A 438 -9.77 34.02 -1.45
C LYS A 438 -10.50 33.01 -0.56
N GLY A 439 -9.82 31.95 -0.14
CA GLY A 439 -10.37 30.92 0.72
C GLY A 439 -11.20 29.88 -0.04
N ASN A 440 -11.00 29.72 -1.36
CA ASN A 440 -11.56 28.58 -2.09
C ASN A 440 -10.92 27.28 -1.58
N ASP A 441 -11.62 26.15 -1.63
CA ASP A 441 -11.15 24.84 -1.16
C ASP A 441 -11.24 23.73 -2.22
N CYS A 442 -11.61 24.11 -3.45
CA CYS A 442 -11.88 23.25 -4.57
C CYS A 442 -11.34 23.92 -5.85
N GLY A 443 -10.55 23.19 -6.65
CA GLY A 443 -10.00 23.73 -7.89
C GLY A 443 -9.16 22.74 -8.68
N LYS A 444 -8.69 23.18 -9.85
CA LYS A 444 -7.85 22.37 -10.74
C LYS A 444 -6.42 22.23 -10.22
N LEU A 445 -5.78 21.11 -10.57
CA LEU A 445 -4.38 20.82 -10.25
C LEU A 445 -3.44 21.17 -11.41
N GLY A 446 -2.22 21.59 -11.08
CA GLY A 446 -1.20 21.98 -12.06
C GLY A 446 -1.33 23.43 -12.60
N PRO A 447 -0.24 24.03 -13.10
CA PRO A 447 -0.21 25.43 -13.55
C PRO A 447 -0.82 25.65 -14.94
N SER A 448 -0.85 24.61 -15.77
CA SER A 448 -1.55 24.58 -17.05
C SER A 448 -2.43 23.33 -17.07
N PRO A 449 -3.48 23.30 -16.23
CA PRO A 449 -4.31 22.13 -16.06
C PRO A 449 -4.86 21.72 -17.43
N ASP A 450 -4.94 20.41 -17.66
CA ASP A 450 -5.74 19.90 -18.77
C ASP A 450 -7.11 20.60 -18.71
N PRO A 451 -7.65 21.15 -19.82
CA PRO A 451 -9.00 21.72 -19.85
C PRO A 451 -10.07 20.82 -19.22
N ARG A 452 -9.80 19.52 -19.10
CA ARG A 452 -10.69 18.42 -18.76
C ARG A 452 -10.40 17.79 -17.40
N SER A 453 -9.37 18.28 -16.70
CA SER A 453 -9.09 17.96 -15.30
C SER A 453 -10.32 18.18 -14.42
N LEU A 454 -10.46 17.33 -13.42
CA LEU A 454 -11.47 17.49 -12.38
C LEU A 454 -11.10 18.68 -11.50
N ASN A 455 -12.09 19.25 -10.81
CA ASN A 455 -11.78 20.06 -9.64
C ASN A 455 -11.60 19.12 -8.44
N TRP A 456 -10.53 19.33 -7.69
CA TRP A 456 -10.14 18.50 -6.56
C TRP A 456 -10.19 19.28 -5.26
N PHE A 457 -10.50 18.59 -4.16
CA PHE A 457 -10.32 19.06 -2.79
C PHE A 457 -9.45 18.06 -1.99
N GLY A 458 -9.19 18.36 -0.72
CA GLY A 458 -8.55 17.43 0.21
C GLY A 458 -7.02 17.42 0.20
N PRO A 459 -6.38 16.36 0.68
CA PRO A 459 -4.92 16.28 0.86
C PRO A 459 -4.13 16.56 -0.43
N THR A 460 -4.70 16.21 -1.58
CA THR A 460 -4.17 16.51 -2.92
C THR A 460 -3.96 18.00 -3.20
N GLN A 461 -4.65 18.88 -2.47
CA GLN A 461 -4.61 20.33 -2.62
C GLN A 461 -3.71 21.04 -1.61
N ILE A 462 -3.14 20.32 -0.64
CA ILE A 462 -2.28 20.90 0.40
C ILE A 462 -1.14 21.68 -0.25
N LYS A 463 -1.00 22.95 0.14
CA LYS A 463 0.02 23.88 -0.33
C LYS A 463 1.25 23.81 0.55
N MET A 464 2.37 24.33 0.04
CA MET A 464 3.62 24.38 0.79
C MET A 464 3.48 25.11 2.12
N CYS A 465 2.74 26.23 2.14
CA CYS A 465 2.56 27.07 3.32
C CYS A 465 1.17 27.73 3.37
N TYR A 466 0.78 28.08 4.59
CA TYR A 466 -0.48 28.76 4.91
C TYR A 466 -0.22 30.00 5.76
N ASN A 467 -1.04 31.03 5.57
CA ASN A 467 -1.18 32.09 6.56
C ASN A 467 -1.88 31.51 7.80
N MET A 468 -1.76 32.18 8.95
CA MET A 468 -2.37 31.70 10.20
C MET A 468 -3.92 31.66 10.19
N ASP A 469 -4.56 32.26 9.18
CA ASP A 469 -6.02 32.19 8.93
C ASP A 469 -6.41 31.06 7.95
N GLY A 470 -5.43 30.28 7.50
CA GLY A 470 -5.55 29.19 6.54
C GLY A 470 -5.53 29.61 5.08
N THR A 471 -5.50 30.90 4.73
CA THR A 471 -5.35 31.33 3.32
C THR A 471 -3.93 31.06 2.80
N THR A 472 -3.73 31.04 1.48
CA THR A 472 -2.42 30.69 0.89
C THR A 472 -2.11 31.49 -0.38
N GLY A 473 -0.81 31.65 -0.68
CA GLY A 473 -0.30 32.30 -1.89
C GLY A 473 0.87 31.56 -2.56
N SER A 474 1.27 30.40 -2.05
CA SER A 474 2.49 29.69 -2.47
C SER A 474 2.17 28.32 -3.09
N TYR A 475 3.04 27.83 -3.97
CA TYR A 475 2.81 26.65 -4.79
C TYR A 475 3.23 25.34 -4.10
N PHE A 476 2.99 24.22 -4.76
CA PHE A 476 2.94 22.84 -4.25
C PHE A 476 4.31 22.25 -3.81
N ALA A 477 4.44 21.77 -2.57
CA ALA A 477 5.59 21.00 -2.04
C ALA A 477 5.20 20.13 -0.82
N ASN A 478 6.07 19.21 -0.38
CA ASN A 478 5.81 18.26 0.73
C ASN A 478 5.99 18.80 2.14
N TYR A 479 6.38 20.05 2.30
CA TYR A 479 6.85 20.55 3.58
C TYR A 479 5.72 20.56 4.62
N ALA A 480 4.58 21.16 4.24
CA ALA A 480 3.37 21.12 5.05
C ALA A 480 2.81 19.71 5.23
N LEU A 481 2.85 18.84 4.21
CA LEU A 481 2.36 17.46 4.32
C LEU A 481 3.10 16.70 5.42
N GLY A 482 4.44 16.73 5.36
CA GLY A 482 5.30 16.12 6.37
C GLY A 482 5.07 16.68 7.76
N CYS A 483 5.00 18.01 7.87
CA CYS A 483 4.83 18.66 9.17
C CYS A 483 3.42 18.56 9.76
N THR A 484 2.42 18.24 8.93
CA THR A 484 1.04 18.01 9.37
C THR A 484 0.85 16.61 9.98
N ALA A 485 1.72 15.65 9.63
CA ALA A 485 1.56 14.25 10.03
C ALA A 485 1.27 14.05 11.53
N PRO A 486 1.91 14.77 12.49
CA PRO A 486 1.56 14.62 13.90
C PRO A 486 0.11 15.01 14.24
N SER A 487 -0.45 15.99 13.53
CA SER A 487 -1.85 16.39 13.72
C SER A 487 -2.83 15.32 13.27
N VAL A 488 -2.53 14.68 12.15
CA VAL A 488 -3.36 13.64 11.54
C VAL A 488 -3.33 12.37 12.40
N VAL A 489 -2.15 11.99 12.88
CA VAL A 489 -1.97 10.88 13.83
C VAL A 489 -2.72 11.17 15.14
N ALA A 490 -2.64 12.39 15.68
CA ALA A 490 -3.36 12.77 16.90
C ALA A 490 -4.89 12.69 16.74
N LEU A 491 -5.41 13.05 15.56
CA LEU A 491 -6.84 12.91 15.24
C LEU A 491 -7.24 11.44 15.11
N GLY A 492 -6.40 10.62 14.49
CA GLY A 492 -6.64 9.19 14.29
C GLY A 492 -7.71 8.88 13.25
N ASP A 493 -7.86 9.74 12.25
CA ASP A 493 -8.70 9.51 11.06
C ASP A 493 -7.93 8.64 10.07
N GLU A 494 -8.36 7.39 9.89
CA GLU A 494 -7.64 6.35 9.15
C GLU A 494 -7.54 6.66 7.64
N GLU A 495 -8.57 7.30 7.06
CA GLU A 495 -8.55 7.71 5.65
C GLU A 495 -7.55 8.84 5.41
N LEU A 496 -7.60 9.89 6.25
CA LEU A 496 -6.66 11.00 6.17
C LEU A 496 -5.21 10.54 6.44
N LEU A 497 -5.01 9.56 7.33
CA LEU A 497 -3.72 8.93 7.59
C LEU A 497 -3.11 8.31 6.33
N GLY A 498 -3.91 7.48 5.64
CA GLY A 498 -3.51 6.86 4.38
C GLY A 498 -3.20 7.91 3.31
N ASP A 499 -4.04 8.93 3.19
CA ASP A 499 -3.85 9.99 2.20
C ASP A 499 -2.56 10.79 2.43
N ILE A 500 -2.28 11.20 3.66
CA ILE A 500 -1.08 11.98 3.97
C ILE A 500 0.18 11.14 3.74
N TYR A 501 0.18 9.87 4.15
CA TYR A 501 1.29 8.95 3.85
C TYR A 501 1.51 8.84 2.34
N ARG A 502 0.45 8.59 1.57
CA ARG A 502 0.46 8.45 0.11
C ARG A 502 0.97 9.72 -0.58
N GLU A 503 0.52 10.89 -0.16
CA GLU A 503 0.98 12.17 -0.73
C GLU A 503 2.46 12.43 -0.42
N CYS A 504 2.95 12.07 0.77
CA CYS A 504 4.38 12.10 1.07
C CYS A 504 5.16 11.13 0.17
N GLU A 505 4.66 9.92 -0.07
CA GLU A 505 5.29 8.96 -0.97
C GLU A 505 5.40 9.49 -2.41
N LEU A 506 4.32 10.07 -2.94
CA LEU A 506 4.19 10.47 -4.35
C LEU A 506 4.94 11.75 -4.71
N ARG A 507 4.77 12.80 -3.90
CA ARG A 507 5.26 14.13 -4.26
C ARG A 507 6.76 14.20 -3.99
N TRP A 508 7.55 14.55 -4.99
CA TRP A 508 8.96 14.87 -4.79
C TRP A 508 9.49 15.80 -5.88
N ASP A 509 10.48 16.63 -5.57
CA ASP A 509 11.01 17.65 -6.50
C ASP A 509 12.45 17.40 -6.97
N ALA A 510 12.79 16.13 -7.18
CA ALA A 510 14.09 15.78 -7.73
C ALA A 510 14.13 15.77 -9.26
N ILE A 511 15.34 15.97 -9.75
CA ILE A 511 15.64 16.13 -11.16
C ILE A 511 16.72 15.10 -11.54
N CYS A 512 16.45 14.30 -12.57
CA CYS A 512 17.41 13.39 -13.19
C CYS A 512 17.02 13.14 -14.66
N PHE A 513 17.89 13.51 -15.61
CA PHE A 513 17.61 13.62 -17.05
C PHE A 513 18.32 12.60 -17.99
N GLU A 514 18.86 11.47 -17.51
CA GLU A 514 19.54 10.54 -18.44
C GLU A 514 18.58 9.76 -19.33
N ASN A 515 18.98 9.58 -20.60
CA ASN A 515 18.13 9.07 -21.67
C ASN A 515 17.92 7.54 -21.66
N ASP A 516 18.64 6.78 -20.81
CA ASP A 516 18.68 5.31 -20.85
C ASP A 516 18.36 4.63 -19.50
N MET A 517 17.76 5.33 -18.52
CA MET A 517 17.34 4.73 -17.25
C MET A 517 15.87 4.29 -17.27
N THR A 518 15.59 3.20 -16.58
CA THR A 518 14.22 2.84 -16.16
C THR A 518 13.63 3.91 -15.22
N ASP A 519 12.31 3.89 -15.04
CA ASP A 519 11.63 4.80 -14.13
C ASP A 519 12.10 4.65 -12.68
N ASP A 520 12.29 3.41 -12.21
CA ASP A 520 12.79 3.13 -10.87
C ASP A 520 14.24 3.60 -10.68
N GLU A 521 15.12 3.35 -11.66
CA GLU A 521 16.50 3.87 -11.62
C GLU A 521 16.52 5.40 -11.58
N ARG A 522 15.70 6.06 -12.39
CA ARG A 522 15.59 7.53 -12.39
C ARG A 522 15.11 8.06 -11.04
N ASN A 523 14.07 7.44 -10.47
CA ASN A 523 13.54 7.83 -9.17
C ASN A 523 14.57 7.63 -8.05
N LEU A 524 15.22 6.46 -8.01
CA LEU A 524 16.20 6.15 -6.97
C LEU A 524 17.46 7.00 -7.10
N ASN A 525 17.93 7.30 -8.31
CA ASN A 525 19.14 8.10 -8.54
C ASN A 525 18.92 9.61 -8.44
N ALA A 526 17.69 10.04 -8.16
CA ALA A 526 17.33 11.46 -8.11
C ALA A 526 17.97 12.16 -6.89
N THR A 527 18.18 13.47 -6.95
CA THR A 527 18.65 14.28 -5.81
C THR A 527 17.55 15.24 -5.35
N ALA A 528 17.14 15.11 -4.09
CA ALA A 528 16.16 15.99 -3.44
C ALA A 528 16.55 17.47 -3.50
N LYS A 529 15.59 18.41 -3.51
CA LYS A 529 15.89 19.75 -3.00
C LYS A 529 16.05 19.73 -1.48
N TYR A 530 16.69 20.79 -0.96
CA TYR A 530 17.14 20.92 0.43
C TYR A 530 16.12 20.44 1.48
N PHE A 531 14.98 21.13 1.60
CA PHE A 531 13.95 20.80 2.59
C PHE A 531 13.14 19.55 2.23
N HIS A 532 13.03 19.24 0.94
CA HIS A 532 12.17 18.16 0.48
C HIS A 532 12.62 16.81 1.07
N GLY A 533 13.92 16.55 1.00
CA GLY A 533 14.66 15.47 1.67
C GLY A 533 13.97 14.93 2.91
N TRP A 534 13.94 15.82 3.90
CA TRP A 534 13.53 15.53 5.26
C TRP A 534 12.01 15.46 5.40
N PHE A 535 11.25 16.46 4.94
CA PHE A 535 9.83 16.53 5.30
C PHE A 535 8.97 15.43 4.68
N ARG A 536 9.33 14.90 3.51
CA ARG A 536 8.72 13.65 3.01
C ARG A 536 8.97 12.49 3.96
N THR A 537 10.23 12.30 4.32
CA THR A 537 10.69 11.20 5.18
C THR A 537 10.04 11.31 6.56
N LEU A 538 9.98 12.52 7.12
CA LEU A 538 9.27 12.83 8.37
C LEU A 538 7.80 12.42 8.31
N GLY A 539 7.07 12.84 7.26
CA GLY A 539 5.66 12.50 7.12
C GLY A 539 5.42 11.00 7.15
N MET A 540 6.21 10.24 6.40
CA MET A 540 6.12 8.78 6.35
C MET A 540 6.54 8.13 7.68
N LEU A 541 7.62 8.60 8.33
CA LEU A 541 8.04 8.11 9.64
C LEU A 541 6.96 8.33 10.71
N VAL A 542 6.35 9.52 10.73
CA VAL A 542 5.31 9.86 11.70
C VAL A 542 4.07 8.99 11.47
N THR A 543 3.49 9.02 10.27
CA THR A 543 2.24 8.32 9.94
C THR A 543 2.34 6.79 10.04
N SER A 544 3.54 6.21 9.91
CA SER A 544 3.78 4.77 10.02
C SER A 544 4.26 4.28 11.39
N GLY A 545 4.35 5.17 12.40
CA GLY A 545 4.77 4.76 13.75
C GLY A 545 6.27 4.44 13.87
N ASN A 546 7.12 5.19 13.15
CA ASN A 546 8.57 4.98 13.07
C ASN A 546 9.41 6.17 13.58
N LEU A 547 8.79 7.21 14.15
CA LEU A 547 9.48 8.34 14.81
C LEU A 547 9.38 8.25 16.34
N ALA A 548 10.04 7.26 16.94
CA ALA A 548 9.94 6.99 18.38
C ALA A 548 10.59 8.08 19.25
N ALA A 549 10.05 8.29 20.46
CA ALA A 549 10.69 9.10 21.49
C ALA A 549 11.98 8.41 21.98
N PRO A 550 13.10 9.14 22.19
CA PRO A 550 14.36 8.57 22.68
C PRO A 550 14.26 7.72 23.95
N ALA A 551 13.36 8.06 24.88
CA ALA A 551 13.15 7.31 26.12
C ALA A 551 12.48 5.94 25.89
N ASP A 552 11.82 5.75 24.75
CA ASP A 552 11.19 4.49 24.35
C ASP A 552 12.11 3.64 23.47
N MET A 553 13.21 4.22 22.98
CA MET A 553 14.26 3.51 22.22
C MET A 553 15.10 2.61 23.14
N LYS A 554 14.54 1.46 23.50
CA LYS A 554 15.15 0.44 24.36
C LYS A 554 15.31 -0.88 23.60
N PRO A 555 16.36 -1.69 23.87
CA PRO A 555 16.43 -3.04 23.35
C PRO A 555 15.20 -3.86 23.76
N SER A 556 14.44 -4.32 22.79
CA SER A 556 13.22 -5.12 22.99
C SER A 556 13.00 -6.07 21.81
N ALA A 557 12.13 -7.05 22.00
CA ALA A 557 11.56 -7.84 20.91
C ALA A 557 10.30 -7.13 20.39
N ASN A 558 10.04 -7.19 19.09
CA ASN A 558 8.90 -6.57 18.44
C ASN A 558 8.44 -7.47 17.29
N VAL A 559 7.55 -8.42 17.57
CA VAL A 559 7.14 -9.44 16.60
C VAL A 559 5.82 -9.05 15.96
N LYS A 560 5.78 -9.03 14.63
CA LYS A 560 4.54 -8.93 13.84
C LYS A 560 4.25 -10.26 13.17
N VAL A 561 2.97 -10.55 12.99
CA VAL A 561 2.48 -11.73 12.25
C VAL A 561 1.60 -11.29 11.09
N TYR A 562 1.76 -11.95 9.95
CA TYR A 562 1.06 -11.67 8.70
C TYR A 562 0.51 -12.97 8.12
N MET A 563 -0.61 -12.88 7.41
CA MET A 563 -1.25 -14.05 6.79
C MET A 563 -1.31 -13.91 5.27
N SER A 564 -1.13 -15.03 4.58
CA SER A 564 -1.34 -15.16 3.14
C SER A 564 -2.11 -16.44 2.84
N VAL A 565 -2.64 -16.54 1.62
CA VAL A 565 -3.39 -17.70 1.13
C VAL A 565 -2.90 -18.11 -0.26
N ASP A 566 -3.11 -19.35 -0.66
CA ASP A 566 -2.71 -19.86 -1.98
C ASP A 566 -3.75 -19.62 -3.09
N LYS A 567 -4.98 -19.26 -2.71
CA LYS A 567 -6.07 -18.85 -3.61
C LYS A 567 -7.13 -18.05 -2.85
N THR A 568 -7.80 -17.13 -3.54
CA THR A 568 -8.82 -16.22 -2.97
C THR A 568 -10.24 -16.61 -3.34
N PHE A 569 -10.44 -17.73 -4.04
CA PHE A 569 -11.74 -18.37 -4.20
C PHE A 569 -11.58 -19.89 -4.15
N ALA A 570 -12.62 -20.58 -3.69
CA ALA A 570 -12.64 -22.03 -3.57
C ALA A 570 -14.07 -22.58 -3.69
N TYR A 571 -14.18 -23.83 -4.16
CA TYR A 571 -15.44 -24.55 -4.11
C TYR A 571 -15.56 -25.38 -2.83
N LYS A 572 -16.80 -25.71 -2.44
CA LYS A 572 -17.05 -26.63 -1.32
C LYS A 572 -16.29 -27.95 -1.51
N GLY A 573 -15.55 -28.39 -0.48
CA GLY A 573 -14.70 -29.58 -0.51
C GLY A 573 -13.25 -29.33 -0.95
N ASP A 574 -12.91 -28.15 -1.43
CA ASP A 574 -11.53 -27.79 -1.81
C ASP A 574 -10.59 -27.77 -0.61
N SER A 575 -9.30 -27.99 -0.88
CA SER A 575 -8.23 -27.65 0.06
C SER A 575 -7.70 -26.24 -0.19
N ILE A 576 -7.39 -25.51 0.88
CA ILE A 576 -6.79 -24.18 0.87
C ILE A 576 -5.55 -24.22 1.77
N THR A 577 -4.46 -23.61 1.31
CA THR A 577 -3.20 -23.48 2.07
C THR A 577 -3.03 -22.05 2.53
N TYR A 578 -2.93 -21.86 3.85
CA TYR A 578 -2.61 -20.57 4.45
C TYR A 578 -1.15 -20.53 4.89
N GLY A 579 -0.48 -19.42 4.58
CA GLY A 579 0.84 -19.06 5.10
C GLY A 579 0.72 -18.08 6.26
N VAL A 580 1.57 -18.25 7.28
CA VAL A 580 1.71 -17.32 8.41
C VAL A 580 3.17 -16.93 8.53
N GLN A 581 3.47 -15.66 8.27
CA GLN A 581 4.81 -15.09 8.33
C GLN A 581 4.99 -14.30 9.61
N LEU A 582 6.17 -14.40 10.22
CA LEU A 582 6.56 -13.68 11.42
C LEU A 582 7.81 -12.88 11.14
N ARG A 583 7.89 -11.69 11.73
CA ARG A 583 9.11 -10.89 11.71
C ARG A 583 9.32 -10.18 13.03
N ASN A 584 10.52 -10.34 13.59
CA ASN A 584 10.98 -9.56 14.74
C ASN A 584 11.69 -8.29 14.27
N TYR A 585 11.02 -7.16 14.40
CA TYR A 585 11.58 -5.83 14.13
C TYR A 585 12.44 -5.32 15.29
N GLY A 586 12.48 -6.00 16.43
CA GLY A 586 13.25 -5.59 17.61
C GLY A 586 14.71 -6.07 17.57
N SER A 587 15.55 -5.52 18.43
CA SER A 587 16.96 -5.95 18.57
C SER A 587 17.16 -7.12 19.53
N ALA A 588 16.19 -7.39 20.40
CA ALA A 588 16.21 -8.53 21.32
C ALA A 588 15.46 -9.73 20.75
N ASP A 589 15.94 -10.91 21.09
CA ASP A 589 15.32 -12.20 20.79
C ASP A 589 13.90 -12.27 21.37
N ALA A 590 12.94 -12.74 20.57
CA ALA A 590 11.58 -12.99 21.02
C ALA A 590 11.49 -14.34 21.72
N ILE A 591 11.07 -14.34 23.00
CA ILE A 591 11.10 -15.53 23.86
C ILE A 591 9.69 -16.08 24.07
N ASP A 592 9.57 -17.40 23.97
CA ASP A 592 8.32 -18.15 24.17
C ASP A 592 7.22 -17.67 23.21
N ALA A 593 7.56 -17.45 21.94
CA ALA A 593 6.60 -16.97 20.95
C ALA A 593 5.56 -18.07 20.66
N VAL A 594 4.28 -17.72 20.81
CA VAL A 594 3.14 -18.60 20.52
C VAL A 594 2.30 -17.96 19.45
N VAL A 595 2.17 -18.68 18.33
CA VAL A 595 1.30 -18.29 17.21
C VAL A 595 0.01 -19.07 17.30
N THR A 596 -1.12 -18.38 17.23
CA THR A 596 -2.45 -19.00 17.26
C THR A 596 -3.31 -18.48 16.13
N THR A 597 -3.82 -19.39 15.30
CA THR A 597 -4.79 -19.10 14.25
C THR A 597 -6.11 -19.78 14.60
N LYS A 598 -7.17 -18.99 14.72
CA LYS A 598 -8.53 -19.52 14.86
C LYS A 598 -9.06 -19.86 13.47
N LEU A 599 -9.55 -21.09 13.29
CA LEU A 599 -10.16 -21.49 12.03
C LEU A 599 -11.63 -21.07 12.01
N ASP A 600 -12.14 -20.78 10.81
CA ASP A 600 -13.57 -20.58 10.63
C ASP A 600 -14.34 -21.91 10.82
N SER A 601 -15.57 -21.83 11.32
CA SER A 601 -16.50 -22.95 11.39
C SER A 601 -16.64 -23.73 10.07
N ASP A 602 -16.42 -23.07 8.94
CA ASP A 602 -16.53 -23.63 7.59
C ASP A 602 -15.30 -24.41 7.15
N TYR A 603 -14.23 -24.37 7.94
CA TYR A 603 -13.02 -25.10 7.65
C TYR A 603 -12.90 -26.36 8.50
N GLU A 604 -12.49 -27.45 7.86
CA GLU A 604 -11.97 -28.65 8.50
C GLU A 604 -10.44 -28.62 8.46
N PHE A 605 -9.79 -28.83 9.60
CA PHE A 605 -8.33 -28.87 9.66
C PHE A 605 -7.78 -30.11 8.96
N VAL A 606 -6.77 -29.94 8.10
CA VAL A 606 -6.09 -31.06 7.40
C VAL A 606 -4.68 -31.27 7.96
N SER A 607 -3.85 -30.24 7.95
CA SER A 607 -2.45 -30.35 8.39
C SER A 607 -1.84 -29.00 8.74
N ALA A 608 -0.74 -29.02 9.50
CA ALA A 608 0.07 -27.85 9.80
C ALA A 608 1.56 -28.20 9.73
N THR A 609 2.38 -27.27 9.29
CA THR A 609 3.84 -27.41 9.31
C THR A 609 4.41 -27.12 10.71
N LYS A 610 5.69 -27.46 10.91
CA LYS A 610 6.46 -27.22 12.14
C LYS A 610 5.76 -27.66 13.44
N GLY A 611 4.98 -28.75 13.38
CA GLY A 611 4.35 -29.34 14.56
C GLY A 611 3.20 -28.52 15.15
N GLY A 612 2.54 -27.67 14.36
CA GLY A 612 1.32 -26.97 14.78
C GLY A 612 0.27 -27.92 15.35
N SER A 613 -0.24 -27.62 16.54
CA SER A 613 -1.19 -28.46 17.26
C SER A 613 -2.61 -27.92 17.07
N TYR A 614 -3.46 -28.70 16.40
CA TYR A 614 -4.88 -28.39 16.26
C TYR A 614 -5.66 -28.83 17.51
N ASN A 615 -6.46 -27.91 18.05
CA ASN A 615 -7.38 -28.17 19.15
C ASN A 615 -8.82 -28.08 18.64
N ALA A 616 -9.51 -29.22 18.63
CA ALA A 616 -10.89 -29.31 18.14
C ALA A 616 -11.92 -28.61 19.04
N ALA A 617 -11.61 -28.39 20.34
CA ALA A 617 -12.56 -27.79 21.28
C ALA A 617 -12.73 -26.28 21.09
N ASN A 618 -11.67 -25.58 20.70
CA ASN A 618 -11.66 -24.15 20.42
C ASN A 618 -11.50 -23.83 18.91
N HIS A 619 -11.38 -24.86 18.08
CA HIS A 619 -11.22 -24.78 16.62
C HIS A 619 -10.05 -23.87 16.21
N SER A 620 -8.88 -24.06 16.84
CA SER A 620 -7.67 -23.28 16.57
C SER A 620 -6.44 -24.15 16.39
N ILE A 621 -5.44 -23.61 15.70
CA ILE A 621 -4.10 -24.20 15.56
C ILE A 621 -3.12 -23.34 16.36
N THR A 622 -2.22 -23.99 17.12
CA THR A 622 -1.19 -23.31 17.91
C THR A 622 0.20 -23.84 17.58
N TRP A 623 1.15 -22.92 17.38
CA TRP A 623 2.58 -23.21 17.22
C TRP A 623 3.37 -22.59 18.37
N ASN A 624 4.26 -23.38 18.99
CA ASN A 624 5.23 -22.88 19.97
C ASN A 624 6.56 -22.67 19.25
N ILE A 625 6.92 -21.41 18.99
CA ILE A 625 8.15 -21.00 18.34
C ILE A 625 9.12 -20.56 19.43
N SER A 626 10.16 -21.36 19.69
CA SER A 626 11.00 -21.19 20.88
C SER A 626 11.81 -19.88 20.90
N ASN A 627 12.31 -19.43 19.74
CA ASN A 627 13.02 -18.15 19.61
C ASN A 627 12.86 -17.59 18.19
N ILE A 628 12.59 -16.28 18.06
CA ILE A 628 12.76 -15.53 16.82
C ILE A 628 13.86 -14.48 17.07
N PRO A 629 15.06 -14.65 16.49
CA PRO A 629 16.18 -13.76 16.71
C PRO A 629 15.82 -12.28 16.53
N GLY A 630 16.34 -11.45 17.43
CA GLY A 630 16.32 -9.99 17.23
C GLY A 630 17.33 -9.58 16.15
N PHE A 631 17.15 -8.38 15.62
CA PHE A 631 18.02 -7.86 14.57
C PHE A 631 19.48 -7.72 15.04
N LYS A 632 20.39 -8.13 14.14
CA LYS A 632 21.83 -7.84 14.16
C LYS A 632 22.27 -7.42 12.76
N THR A 633 23.26 -6.54 12.68
CA THR A 633 23.73 -5.99 11.40
C THR A 633 24.16 -7.12 10.46
N GLY A 634 23.56 -7.18 9.27
CA GLY A 634 23.82 -8.22 8.27
C GLY A 634 23.00 -9.51 8.44
N GLU A 635 22.11 -9.59 9.42
CA GLU A 635 21.36 -10.81 9.77
C GLU A 635 19.83 -10.63 9.67
N LEU A 636 19.34 -9.84 8.71
CA LEU A 636 17.89 -9.58 8.55
C LEU A 636 17.06 -10.86 8.38
N GLU A 637 17.53 -11.82 7.57
CA GLU A 637 16.84 -13.10 7.34
C GLU A 637 16.63 -13.91 8.62
N ALA A 638 17.53 -13.78 9.61
CA ALA A 638 17.40 -14.49 10.89
C ALA A 638 16.23 -13.97 11.74
N THR A 639 15.74 -12.76 11.46
CA THR A 639 14.62 -12.15 12.19
C THR A 639 13.25 -12.62 11.73
N MET A 640 13.20 -13.42 10.67
CA MET A 640 11.95 -13.88 10.05
C MET A 640 11.75 -15.37 10.29
N ASP A 641 10.49 -15.76 10.49
CA ASP A 641 10.10 -17.16 10.47
C ASP A 641 8.74 -17.35 9.78
N SER A 642 8.39 -18.57 9.43
CA SER A 642 7.07 -18.87 8.87
C SER A 642 6.56 -20.26 9.23
N VAL A 643 5.23 -20.37 9.28
CA VAL A 643 4.47 -21.63 9.38
C VAL A 643 3.37 -21.61 8.32
N SER A 644 2.74 -22.76 8.10
CA SER A 644 1.63 -22.90 7.17
C SER A 644 0.69 -24.01 7.61
N PHE A 645 -0.54 -23.97 7.14
CA PHE A 645 -1.53 -25.00 7.40
C PHE A 645 -2.48 -25.16 6.22
N VAL A 646 -3.06 -26.35 6.13
CA VAL A 646 -4.05 -26.72 5.11
C VAL A 646 -5.38 -26.96 5.79
N VAL A 647 -6.43 -26.38 5.22
CA VAL A 647 -7.83 -26.62 5.59
C VAL A 647 -8.59 -27.17 4.40
N LYS A 648 -9.69 -27.85 4.68
CA LYS A 648 -10.68 -28.27 3.70
C LYS A 648 -11.97 -27.50 3.91
N VAL A 649 -12.54 -26.97 2.82
CA VAL A 649 -13.82 -26.26 2.84
C VAL A 649 -14.95 -27.25 3.12
N LYS A 650 -15.73 -27.02 4.17
CA LYS A 650 -16.93 -27.81 4.49
C LYS A 650 -18.08 -27.46 3.54
N ASN A 651 -19.12 -28.28 3.60
CA ASN A 651 -20.39 -27.91 2.99
C ASN A 651 -21.06 -26.82 3.86
N THR A 652 -20.87 -25.55 3.51
CA THR A 652 -21.37 -24.38 4.26
C THR A 652 -22.30 -23.50 3.42
N GLU A 653 -23.03 -22.60 4.09
CA GLU A 653 -23.80 -21.51 3.48
C GLU A 653 -23.09 -20.15 3.58
N HIS A 654 -21.90 -20.07 4.19
CA HIS A 654 -21.11 -18.84 4.18
C HIS A 654 -20.33 -18.71 2.86
N ASN A 655 -20.35 -17.50 2.28
CA ASN A 655 -19.81 -17.27 0.95
C ASN A 655 -18.40 -16.67 0.96
N LYS A 656 -17.82 -16.33 2.12
CA LYS A 656 -16.47 -15.78 2.23
C LYS A 656 -15.84 -16.00 3.61
N VAL A 657 -14.54 -16.29 3.65
CA VAL A 657 -13.78 -16.51 4.89
C VAL A 657 -12.45 -15.74 4.86
N GLY A 658 -12.29 -14.81 5.80
CA GLY A 658 -11.00 -14.18 6.13
C GLY A 658 -10.48 -14.71 7.47
N LEU A 659 -9.19 -15.05 7.54
CA LEU A 659 -8.57 -15.53 8.77
C LEU A 659 -7.60 -14.50 9.34
N THR A 660 -7.44 -14.51 10.66
CA THR A 660 -6.37 -13.79 11.35
C THR A 660 -5.53 -14.75 12.18
N SER A 661 -4.25 -14.41 12.34
CA SER A 661 -3.33 -15.09 13.24
C SER A 661 -2.87 -14.11 14.30
N THR A 662 -2.70 -14.61 15.51
CA THR A 662 -2.18 -13.85 16.64
C THR A 662 -0.82 -14.40 17.03
N VAL A 663 0.08 -13.52 17.48
CA VAL A 663 1.35 -13.89 18.10
C VAL A 663 1.42 -13.26 19.49
N SER A 664 1.92 -14.02 20.45
CA SER A 664 2.13 -13.60 21.83
C SER A 664 3.45 -14.17 22.35
N GLY A 665 4.00 -13.59 23.40
CA GLY A 665 5.20 -14.10 24.05
C GLY A 665 5.48 -13.39 25.37
N SER A 666 6.59 -13.75 26.01
CA SER A 666 6.90 -13.27 27.37
C SER A 666 7.50 -11.85 27.42
N ASN A 667 8.07 -11.37 26.31
CA ASN A 667 8.89 -10.15 26.27
C ASN A 667 8.59 -9.21 25.08
N PHE A 668 7.44 -9.35 24.44
CA PHE A 668 6.93 -8.43 23.40
C PHE A 668 5.40 -8.33 23.46
N GLU A 669 4.85 -7.27 22.88
CA GLU A 669 3.40 -7.07 22.84
C GLU A 669 2.71 -8.01 21.86
N ASN A 670 1.50 -8.45 22.20
CA ASN A 670 0.73 -9.32 21.31
C ASN A 670 0.37 -8.58 20.02
N TRP A 671 0.42 -9.30 18.89
CA TRP A 671 0.03 -8.79 17.58
C TRP A 671 -1.01 -9.68 16.92
N GLU A 672 -1.87 -9.09 16.10
CA GLU A 672 -2.85 -9.76 15.26
C GLU A 672 -2.65 -9.34 13.80
N SER A 673 -2.61 -10.30 12.88
CA SER A 673 -2.53 -10.02 11.44
C SER A 673 -3.83 -9.40 10.93
N ASN A 674 -3.73 -8.52 9.94
CA ASN A 674 -4.88 -8.03 9.18
C ASN A 674 -5.09 -8.88 7.90
N ALA A 675 -5.96 -8.42 7.00
CA ALA A 675 -6.31 -9.10 5.77
C ALA A 675 -5.21 -9.07 4.69
N TYR A 676 -4.17 -8.25 4.87
CA TYR A 676 -3.17 -7.97 3.84
C TYR A 676 -1.90 -8.81 4.07
N PRO A 677 -1.51 -9.65 3.10
CA PRO A 677 -0.18 -10.25 3.09
C PRO A 677 0.89 -9.17 3.11
N ASN A 678 2.02 -9.42 3.79
CA ASN A 678 3.09 -8.42 3.93
C ASN A 678 4.08 -8.46 2.76
N ASN A 679 3.57 -8.22 1.55
CA ASN A 679 4.34 -8.19 0.32
C ASN A 679 4.38 -6.76 -0.23
N ALA A 680 5.56 -6.31 -0.70
CA ALA A 680 5.66 -5.05 -1.41
C ALA A 680 5.28 -5.24 -2.89
N THR A 681 4.04 -4.98 -3.26
CA THR A 681 3.47 -5.30 -4.58
C THR A 681 2.45 -4.25 -5.03
N TYR A 682 2.34 -4.05 -6.35
CA TYR A 682 1.34 -3.17 -6.96
C TYR A 682 0.02 -3.90 -7.29
N THR A 683 -0.13 -5.13 -6.80
CA THR A 683 -1.32 -5.97 -6.92
C THR A 683 -2.01 -6.04 -5.57
N MET A 684 -3.34 -5.89 -5.55
CA MET A 684 -4.10 -5.90 -4.31
C MET A 684 -4.26 -7.35 -3.84
N GLU A 685 -3.42 -7.76 -2.89
CA GLU A 685 -3.47 -9.09 -2.30
C GLU A 685 -4.26 -9.09 -0.99
N ARG A 686 -5.10 -10.10 -0.80
CA ARG A 686 -5.89 -10.34 0.43
C ARG A 686 -5.79 -11.80 0.82
N ASN A 687 -5.94 -12.10 2.10
CA ASN A 687 -5.99 -13.46 2.63
C ASN A 687 -7.43 -14.03 2.75
N GLU A 688 -8.38 -13.36 2.12
CA GLU A 688 -9.80 -13.71 2.17
C GLU A 688 -10.16 -14.63 1.01
N VAL A 689 -11.05 -15.59 1.26
CA VAL A 689 -11.43 -16.62 0.29
C VAL A 689 -12.94 -16.65 0.10
N ASP A 690 -13.41 -16.41 -1.12
CA ASP A 690 -14.81 -16.64 -1.48
C ASP A 690 -15.09 -18.13 -1.62
N ILE A 691 -16.13 -18.60 -0.94
CA ILE A 691 -16.60 -19.98 -1.00
C ILE A 691 -17.82 -20.03 -1.90
N LEU A 692 -17.67 -20.66 -3.06
CA LEU A 692 -18.74 -20.80 -4.03
C LEU A 692 -19.30 -22.23 -4.04
N ASP A 693 -20.56 -22.33 -4.47
CA ASP A 693 -21.10 -23.61 -4.94
C ASP A 693 -20.43 -24.01 -6.24
N ASN A 694 -20.18 -25.31 -6.41
CA ASN A 694 -19.66 -25.79 -7.68
C ASN A 694 -20.75 -25.62 -8.74
N PRO A 695 -20.52 -24.83 -9.81
CA PRO A 695 -21.54 -24.59 -10.81
C PRO A 695 -21.77 -25.85 -11.67
N LEU A 696 -20.83 -26.80 -11.68
CA LEU A 696 -20.95 -28.04 -12.43
C LEU A 696 -21.70 -29.11 -11.62
N THR A 697 -22.62 -29.77 -12.31
CA THR A 697 -23.37 -30.91 -11.81
C THR A 697 -23.01 -32.15 -12.62
N LEU A 698 -22.85 -33.27 -11.92
CA LEU A 698 -22.57 -34.57 -12.52
C LEU A 698 -23.71 -35.54 -12.21
N VAL A 699 -24.38 -36.03 -13.25
CA VAL A 699 -25.47 -37.00 -13.12
C VAL A 699 -25.13 -38.25 -13.91
N LYS A 700 -25.26 -39.41 -13.28
CA LYS A 700 -25.07 -40.73 -13.92
C LYS A 700 -26.37 -41.52 -13.86
N ASN A 701 -26.81 -42.03 -15.00
CA ASN A 701 -28.03 -42.81 -15.17
C ASN A 701 -27.79 -44.06 -16.02
N LEU A 702 -28.63 -45.08 -15.82
CA LEU A 702 -28.75 -46.25 -16.71
C LEU A 702 -30.06 -46.16 -17.50
N ASP A 703 -30.07 -46.72 -18.72
CA ASP A 703 -31.26 -46.83 -19.55
C ASP A 703 -32.28 -47.86 -19.02
N THR A 704 -31.82 -48.92 -18.35
CA THR A 704 -32.66 -49.94 -17.71
C THR A 704 -32.06 -50.46 -16.40
N THR A 705 -32.90 -51.05 -15.54
CA THR A 705 -32.53 -51.63 -14.23
C THR A 705 -32.84 -53.12 -14.10
N ASP A 706 -33.63 -53.68 -15.01
CA ASP A 706 -33.97 -55.10 -15.06
C ASP A 706 -33.24 -55.76 -16.23
N VAL A 707 -32.17 -56.53 -15.94
CA VAL A 707 -31.29 -57.10 -16.97
C VAL A 707 -30.75 -58.49 -16.61
N SER A 708 -30.54 -59.33 -17.62
CA SER A 708 -29.96 -60.69 -17.53
C SER A 708 -28.47 -60.70 -17.89
N VAL A 709 -27.78 -61.79 -17.56
CA VAL A 709 -26.37 -61.97 -17.96
C VAL A 709 -26.27 -61.93 -19.49
N ASN A 710 -25.31 -61.17 -20.01
CA ASN A 710 -25.08 -60.81 -21.42
C ASN A 710 -26.00 -59.74 -22.00
N ASP A 711 -26.97 -59.20 -21.25
CA ASP A 711 -27.68 -58.00 -21.71
C ASP A 711 -26.71 -56.81 -21.77
N THR A 712 -27.04 -55.88 -22.67
CA THR A 712 -26.32 -54.62 -22.82
C THR A 712 -27.12 -53.52 -22.13
N VAL A 713 -26.44 -52.73 -21.30
CA VAL A 713 -26.96 -51.52 -20.65
C VAL A 713 -26.22 -50.31 -21.17
N GLU A 714 -26.94 -49.23 -21.46
CA GLU A 714 -26.36 -47.93 -21.76
C GLU A 714 -26.26 -47.10 -20.49
N CYS A 715 -25.04 -46.72 -20.14
CA CYS A 715 -24.80 -45.74 -19.11
C CYS A 715 -24.68 -44.35 -19.74
N THR A 716 -25.41 -43.39 -19.18
CA THR A 716 -25.33 -41.98 -19.55
C THR A 716 -24.77 -41.17 -18.39
N ILE A 717 -23.66 -40.47 -18.62
CA ILE A 717 -23.12 -39.46 -17.72
C ILE A 717 -23.40 -38.09 -18.35
N LYS A 718 -24.09 -37.23 -17.60
CA LYS A 718 -24.37 -35.85 -17.99
C LYS A 718 -23.58 -34.90 -17.09
N ILE A 719 -22.80 -34.03 -17.71
CA ILE A 719 -22.20 -32.85 -17.09
C ILE A 719 -23.03 -31.66 -17.52
N ALA A 720 -23.59 -30.94 -16.57
CA ALA A 720 -24.34 -29.71 -16.80
C ALA A 720 -23.82 -28.62 -15.87
N SER A 721 -24.10 -27.36 -16.17
CA SER A 721 -23.76 -26.24 -15.30
C SER A 721 -24.99 -25.43 -14.94
N ASN A 722 -25.04 -24.95 -13.70
CA ASN A 722 -25.97 -23.92 -13.27
C ASN A 722 -25.43 -22.52 -13.64
N GLU A 723 -26.20 -21.48 -13.34
CA GLU A 723 -25.68 -20.10 -13.40
C GLU A 723 -24.46 -19.95 -12.49
N VAL A 724 -23.44 -19.28 -13.03
CA VAL A 724 -22.20 -18.99 -12.32
C VAL A 724 -22.30 -17.60 -11.72
N GLU A 725 -22.12 -17.51 -10.42
CA GLU A 725 -22.07 -16.23 -9.71
C GLU A 725 -20.83 -15.41 -10.08
N TRP A 726 -20.97 -14.08 -10.02
CA TRP A 726 -19.85 -13.18 -10.22
C TRP A 726 -18.96 -13.17 -8.99
N LEU A 727 -17.66 -13.41 -9.18
CA LEU A 727 -16.65 -13.04 -8.19
C LEU A 727 -16.53 -11.52 -8.15
N ASN A 728 -16.93 -10.90 -7.04
CA ASN A 728 -16.86 -9.46 -6.81
C ASN A 728 -15.70 -9.13 -5.86
N GLY A 729 -15.38 -7.85 -5.73
CA GLY A 729 -14.36 -7.35 -4.82
C GLY A 729 -13.10 -6.86 -5.54
N GLY A 730 -12.45 -5.87 -4.96
CA GLY A 730 -11.22 -5.27 -5.49
C GLY A 730 -10.83 -4.08 -4.62
N ARG A 731 -9.85 -3.29 -5.04
CA ARG A 731 -9.48 -2.07 -4.32
C ARG A 731 -10.54 -0.98 -4.49
N ASP A 732 -10.81 -0.23 -3.43
CA ASP A 732 -11.68 0.94 -3.51
C ASP A 732 -11.00 2.09 -4.29
N ASN A 733 -11.81 3.04 -4.78
CA ASN A 733 -11.36 4.30 -5.37
C ASN A 733 -10.47 4.18 -6.63
N VAL A 734 -10.57 3.08 -7.37
CA VAL A 734 -10.16 3.03 -8.78
C VAL A 734 -11.37 2.88 -9.68
N ARG A 735 -11.62 3.93 -10.46
CA ARG A 735 -12.82 4.05 -11.28
C ARG A 735 -12.44 4.26 -12.74
N LEU A 736 -13.14 3.56 -13.62
CA LEU A 736 -13.05 3.79 -15.05
C LEU A 736 -14.29 4.53 -15.54
N SER A 737 -14.08 5.42 -16.52
CA SER A 737 -15.17 6.00 -17.30
C SER A 737 -15.09 5.54 -18.75
N TYR A 738 -16.26 5.32 -19.35
CA TYR A 738 -16.47 4.77 -20.68
C TYR A 738 -17.26 5.71 -21.58
N GLY A 739 -16.90 5.71 -22.86
CA GLY A 739 -17.73 6.27 -23.92
C GLY A 739 -17.49 5.53 -25.22
N ASN A 740 -18.36 5.74 -26.19
CA ASN A 740 -18.27 5.11 -27.50
C ASN A 740 -18.41 6.12 -28.65
N TYR A 741 -18.00 5.71 -29.84
CA TYR A 741 -18.25 6.49 -31.06
C TYR A 741 -18.43 5.57 -32.25
N LEU A 742 -19.59 5.71 -32.87
CA LEU A 742 -19.94 5.06 -34.13
C LEU A 742 -19.94 6.12 -35.26
N PRO A 743 -19.00 6.06 -36.21
CA PRO A 743 -18.98 6.96 -37.36
C PRO A 743 -20.28 6.89 -38.16
N GLN A 744 -20.84 8.05 -38.51
CA GLN A 744 -22.12 8.19 -39.21
C GLN A 744 -21.99 8.14 -40.75
N ASP A 745 -20.83 7.70 -41.25
CA ASP A 745 -20.58 7.56 -42.70
C ASP A 745 -21.27 6.32 -43.27
N ILE A 746 -21.73 6.42 -44.53
CA ILE A 746 -22.44 5.33 -45.25
C ILE A 746 -21.60 4.04 -45.32
N TYR A 747 -20.27 4.16 -45.33
CA TYR A 747 -19.34 3.03 -45.34
C TYR A 747 -18.54 2.98 -44.04
N ASN A 748 -19.22 2.74 -42.92
CA ASN A 748 -18.60 2.61 -41.60
C ASN A 748 -18.23 1.15 -41.27
N TYR A 749 -16.97 0.93 -40.91
CA TYR A 749 -16.44 -0.38 -40.53
C TYR A 749 -15.72 -0.34 -39.17
N ASN A 750 -15.91 0.75 -38.43
CA ASN A 750 -15.15 1.06 -37.23
C ASN A 750 -16.12 1.41 -36.10
N PHE A 751 -15.90 0.84 -34.92
CA PHE A 751 -16.55 1.23 -33.69
C PHE A 751 -15.48 1.52 -32.64
N TYR A 752 -15.46 2.76 -32.15
CA TYR A 752 -14.46 3.24 -31.21
C TYR A 752 -14.99 3.18 -29.79
N GLN A 753 -14.13 2.77 -28.89
CA GLN A 753 -14.39 2.75 -27.46
C GLN A 753 -13.31 3.55 -26.74
N PHE A 754 -13.71 4.27 -25.70
CA PHE A 754 -12.85 5.18 -24.98
C PHE A 754 -12.90 4.87 -23.49
N PHE A 755 -11.73 4.73 -22.88
CA PHE A 755 -11.57 4.47 -21.46
C PHE A 755 -10.69 5.54 -20.83
N ARG A 756 -11.02 5.92 -19.60
CA ARG A 756 -10.17 6.77 -18.77
C ARG A 756 -10.11 6.25 -17.33
N PHE A 757 -8.91 6.21 -16.78
CA PHE A 757 -8.65 5.84 -15.39
C PHE A 757 -8.74 7.05 -14.45
N TRP A 758 -9.44 6.84 -13.35
CA TRP A 758 -9.54 7.73 -12.21
C TRP A 758 -9.12 6.94 -10.96
N HIS A 759 -7.83 7.01 -10.65
CA HIS A 759 -7.22 6.29 -9.54
C HIS A 759 -6.98 7.25 -8.38
N ASP A 760 -7.59 6.94 -7.24
CA ASP A 760 -7.43 7.65 -5.97
C ASP A 760 -7.42 6.66 -4.79
N ALA A 761 -6.88 5.45 -5.02
CA ALA A 761 -6.76 4.39 -4.01
C ALA A 761 -5.72 4.72 -2.94
N SER A 762 -5.74 4.02 -1.82
CA SER A 762 -4.84 4.27 -0.69
C SER A 762 -3.37 4.04 -1.05
N GLU A 763 -3.08 3.09 -1.94
CA GLU A 763 -1.75 2.86 -2.46
C GLU A 763 -1.29 4.03 -3.35
N ALA A 764 -0.01 4.40 -3.26
CA ALA A 764 0.56 5.46 -4.10
C ALA A 764 0.59 5.09 -5.59
N TYR A 765 0.83 3.82 -5.90
CA TYR A 765 0.93 3.31 -7.26
C TYR A 765 0.12 2.03 -7.41
N ILE A 766 -0.59 1.91 -8.53
CA ILE A 766 -1.24 0.66 -8.96
C ILE A 766 -0.66 0.18 -10.28
N ASN A 767 -0.69 -1.12 -10.53
CA ASN A 767 -0.42 -1.66 -11.85
C ASN A 767 -1.71 -1.67 -12.69
N MET A 768 -1.74 -0.90 -13.76
CA MET A 768 -2.89 -0.85 -14.69
C MET A 768 -3.13 -2.19 -15.39
N GLY A 769 -2.10 -3.04 -15.50
CA GLY A 769 -2.22 -4.39 -16.07
C GLY A 769 -3.04 -5.36 -15.23
N ASN A 770 -3.35 -4.98 -13.99
CA ASN A 770 -4.30 -5.67 -13.14
C ASN A 770 -5.76 -5.34 -13.49
N TYR A 771 -6.04 -4.60 -14.56
CA TYR A 771 -7.41 -4.25 -14.96
C TYR A 771 -7.72 -4.75 -16.37
N ARG A 772 -8.99 -5.14 -16.55
CA ARG A 772 -9.55 -5.45 -17.87
C ARG A 772 -11.00 -5.01 -17.97
N VAL A 773 -11.46 -4.77 -19.20
CA VAL A 773 -12.86 -4.43 -19.49
C VAL A 773 -13.47 -5.46 -20.43
N SER A 774 -14.70 -5.86 -20.16
CA SER A 774 -15.49 -6.75 -21.00
C SER A 774 -16.60 -6.00 -21.74
N TYR A 775 -16.68 -6.20 -23.05
CA TYR A 775 -17.74 -5.74 -23.93
C TYR A 775 -18.50 -6.95 -24.50
N TYR A 776 -19.83 -6.88 -24.49
CA TYR A 776 -20.73 -7.96 -24.90
C TYR A 776 -21.44 -7.59 -26.19
N LEU A 777 -21.37 -8.50 -27.16
CA LEU A 777 -21.90 -8.28 -28.51
C LEU A 777 -22.54 -9.53 -29.08
N LYS A 778 -23.34 -9.34 -30.13
CA LYS A 778 -23.95 -10.40 -30.92
C LYS A 778 -23.23 -10.57 -32.26
N ASP A 779 -22.49 -11.67 -32.41
CA ASP A 779 -21.82 -12.01 -33.66
C ASP A 779 -22.76 -12.74 -34.63
N THR A 780 -23.72 -11.99 -35.16
CA THR A 780 -24.75 -12.48 -36.10
C THR A 780 -24.17 -13.13 -37.36
N TYR A 781 -22.92 -12.84 -37.72
CA TYR A 781 -22.32 -13.24 -38.99
C TYR A 781 -21.11 -14.19 -38.86
N GLY A 782 -20.77 -14.62 -37.65
CA GLY A 782 -19.61 -15.48 -37.40
C GLY A 782 -18.27 -14.79 -37.75
N LEU A 783 -18.22 -13.46 -37.61
CA LEU A 783 -17.08 -12.64 -37.96
C LEU A 783 -16.11 -12.50 -36.79
N ALA A 784 -16.53 -12.71 -35.55
CA ALA A 784 -15.63 -12.70 -34.40
C ALA A 784 -14.86 -14.03 -34.38
N SER A 785 -13.60 -14.02 -34.83
CA SER A 785 -12.74 -15.21 -34.88
C SER A 785 -11.37 -14.95 -34.27
N ASP A 786 -10.76 -15.99 -33.70
CA ASP A 786 -9.38 -15.98 -33.19
C ASP A 786 -8.32 -15.84 -34.32
N SER A 787 -8.73 -15.85 -35.59
CA SER A 787 -7.83 -15.79 -36.74
C SER A 787 -7.88 -14.43 -37.45
N VAL A 788 -6.72 -13.78 -37.55
CA VAL A 788 -6.55 -12.39 -38.04
C VAL A 788 -6.91 -12.20 -39.54
N SER A 789 -7.26 -13.26 -40.27
CA SER A 789 -7.42 -13.19 -41.73
C SER A 789 -8.84 -12.85 -42.23
N ASN A 790 -9.92 -13.18 -41.50
CA ASN A 790 -11.28 -13.16 -42.08
C ASN A 790 -12.43 -12.63 -41.18
N GLY A 791 -12.22 -11.63 -40.30
CA GLY A 791 -13.26 -11.25 -39.32
C GLY A 791 -13.23 -9.84 -38.71
N ILE A 792 -13.92 -9.67 -37.58
CA ILE A 792 -13.81 -8.54 -36.64
C ILE A 792 -12.42 -8.57 -36.00
N THR A 793 -11.77 -7.42 -35.95
CA THR A 793 -10.46 -7.22 -35.34
C THR A 793 -10.57 -6.19 -34.23
N CYS A 794 -9.92 -6.47 -33.09
CA CYS A 794 -9.79 -5.51 -32.00
C CYS A 794 -8.36 -5.00 -31.94
N LYS A 795 -8.18 -3.70 -31.74
CA LYS A 795 -6.87 -3.08 -31.65
C LYS A 795 -6.83 -1.91 -30.70
N PHE A 796 -5.64 -1.63 -30.18
CA PHE A 796 -5.34 -0.42 -29.45
C PHE A 796 -5.05 0.72 -30.43
N ASP A 797 -6.03 1.59 -30.67
CA ASP A 797 -6.03 2.50 -31.81
C ASP A 797 -5.16 3.74 -31.60
N ASN A 798 -5.01 4.22 -30.35
CA ASN A 798 -4.12 5.34 -30.01
C ASN A 798 -2.76 4.89 -29.43
N GLU A 799 -2.28 3.69 -29.74
CA GLU A 799 -1.03 3.13 -29.18
C GLU A 799 0.18 4.07 -29.34
N PHE A 800 0.31 4.79 -30.46
CA PHE A 800 1.41 5.74 -30.67
C PHE A 800 1.35 6.95 -29.72
N ASP A 801 0.17 7.53 -29.55
CA ASP A 801 -0.04 8.59 -28.55
C ASP A 801 0.17 8.03 -27.16
N ALA A 802 -0.23 6.78 -26.94
CA ALA A 802 -0.11 6.12 -25.66
C ALA A 802 1.37 5.93 -25.26
N LYS A 803 2.22 5.53 -26.22
CA LYS A 803 3.67 5.39 -26.03
C LYS A 803 4.34 6.72 -25.63
N LYS A 804 3.88 7.86 -26.16
CA LYS A 804 4.42 9.19 -25.83
C LYS A 804 4.28 9.54 -24.33
N TYR A 805 3.26 9.00 -23.68
CA TYR A 805 2.90 9.32 -22.31
C TYR A 805 3.25 8.20 -21.29
N GLY A 806 4.01 7.21 -21.73
CA GLY A 806 4.47 6.10 -20.89
C GLY A 806 3.45 4.97 -20.73
N TYR A 807 2.32 4.96 -21.44
CA TYR A 807 1.28 3.94 -21.26
C TYR A 807 1.62 2.57 -21.89
N VAL A 808 2.68 2.48 -22.71
CA VAL A 808 3.01 1.28 -23.51
C VAL A 808 4.52 1.14 -23.65
N GLU A 809 5.06 -0.02 -23.26
CA GLU A 809 6.40 -0.44 -23.70
C GLU A 809 6.34 -0.96 -25.15
N GLU A 810 7.42 -0.81 -25.91
CA GLU A 810 7.46 -1.25 -27.32
C GLU A 810 7.12 -2.75 -27.47
N GLY A 811 5.97 -3.04 -28.10
CA GLY A 811 5.47 -4.41 -28.30
C GLY A 811 4.62 -4.99 -27.16
N LYS A 812 4.26 -4.20 -26.13
CA LYS A 812 3.45 -4.62 -24.97
C LYS A 812 2.21 -3.74 -24.77
N GLY A 813 1.41 -3.56 -25.83
CA GLY A 813 0.14 -2.81 -25.80
C GLY A 813 -0.99 -3.53 -25.06
N MET A 814 -2.23 -3.10 -25.29
CA MET A 814 -3.41 -3.80 -24.73
C MET A 814 -3.55 -5.21 -25.30
N GLU A 815 -3.97 -6.15 -24.46
CA GLU A 815 -4.27 -7.53 -24.84
C GLU A 815 -5.78 -7.66 -25.12
N PHE A 816 -6.13 -8.29 -26.25
CA PHE A 816 -7.52 -8.51 -26.65
C PHE A 816 -7.80 -10.01 -26.72
N THR A 817 -8.92 -10.44 -26.14
CA THR A 817 -9.41 -11.82 -26.22
C THR A 817 -10.88 -11.80 -26.57
N ILE A 818 -11.31 -12.70 -27.45
CA ILE A 818 -12.72 -12.89 -27.79
C ILE A 818 -13.13 -14.27 -27.28
N GLU A 819 -14.22 -14.33 -26.52
CA GLU A 819 -14.73 -15.56 -25.94
C GLU A 819 -16.15 -15.83 -26.44
N ASP A 820 -16.42 -17.07 -26.81
CA ASP A 820 -17.78 -17.57 -26.96
C ASP A 820 -18.47 -17.70 -25.60
N ILE A 821 -19.65 -17.10 -25.48
CA ILE A 821 -20.49 -17.15 -24.27
C ILE A 821 -21.90 -17.64 -24.63
N PRO A 822 -22.69 -18.13 -23.65
CA PRO A 822 -24.08 -18.53 -23.91
C PRO A 822 -24.87 -17.40 -24.56
N ALA A 823 -25.51 -17.69 -25.69
CA ALA A 823 -26.29 -16.70 -26.41
C ALA A 823 -27.54 -16.31 -25.63
N GLY A 824 -27.88 -15.02 -25.61
CA GLY A 824 -29.07 -14.50 -24.94
C GLY A 824 -29.50 -13.13 -25.45
N GLU A 825 -30.63 -12.67 -24.94
CA GLU A 825 -31.25 -11.38 -25.27
C GLU A 825 -32.03 -10.87 -24.04
N ASP A 826 -31.94 -9.56 -23.80
CA ASP A 826 -32.75 -8.83 -22.83
C ASP A 826 -33.19 -7.46 -23.40
N GLU A 827 -33.70 -6.57 -22.56
CA GLU A 827 -34.13 -5.22 -22.98
C GLU A 827 -32.99 -4.30 -23.45
N ASN A 828 -31.75 -4.63 -23.13
CA ASN A 828 -30.55 -3.85 -23.47
C ASN A 828 -29.87 -4.34 -24.75
N GLY A 829 -30.21 -5.54 -25.23
CA GLY A 829 -29.71 -6.10 -26.49
C GLY A 829 -29.43 -7.59 -26.41
N MET A 830 -28.67 -8.08 -27.38
CA MET A 830 -28.31 -9.47 -27.60
C MET A 830 -26.82 -9.70 -27.36
N TRP A 831 -26.45 -10.94 -27.05
CA TRP A 831 -25.06 -11.36 -26.90
C TRP A 831 -24.84 -12.81 -27.31
N ASP A 832 -23.63 -13.11 -27.76
CA ASP A 832 -23.04 -14.46 -27.83
C ASP A 832 -21.49 -14.45 -27.83
N LYS A 833 -20.89 -13.26 -27.80
CA LYS A 833 -19.45 -13.04 -27.65
C LYS A 833 -19.16 -12.07 -26.51
N ARG A 834 -18.04 -12.30 -25.83
CA ARG A 834 -17.41 -11.39 -24.87
C ARG A 834 -16.05 -10.97 -25.40
N ILE A 835 -15.84 -9.68 -25.61
CA ILE A 835 -14.52 -9.11 -25.92
C ILE A 835 -13.90 -8.63 -24.61
N ILE A 836 -12.77 -9.21 -24.24
CA ILE A 836 -11.98 -8.82 -23.07
C ILE A 836 -10.81 -7.97 -23.54
N MET A 837 -10.68 -6.78 -22.94
CA MET A 837 -9.66 -5.78 -23.21
C MET A 837 -8.83 -5.59 -21.94
N LYS A 838 -7.64 -6.18 -21.87
CA LYS A 838 -6.73 -6.06 -20.73
C LYS A 838 -5.72 -4.94 -20.99
N PHE A 839 -5.55 -4.08 -19.98
CA PHE A 839 -4.64 -2.94 -20.08
C PHE A 839 -3.17 -3.37 -19.96
N PRO A 840 -2.21 -2.53 -20.41
CA PRO A 840 -0.79 -2.83 -20.33
C PRO A 840 -0.29 -2.90 -18.88
N ASN A 841 0.74 -3.73 -18.63
CA ASN A 841 1.46 -3.77 -17.36
C ASN A 841 2.30 -2.51 -17.17
N ILE A 842 1.70 -1.46 -16.62
CA ILE A 842 2.34 -0.17 -16.36
C ILE A 842 1.84 0.40 -15.04
N LEU A 843 2.73 1.08 -14.31
CA LEU A 843 2.36 1.74 -13.07
C LEU A 843 1.63 3.05 -13.32
N SER A 844 0.67 3.37 -12.48
CA SER A 844 0.04 4.70 -12.42
C SER A 844 0.06 5.20 -11.00
N ALA A 845 0.55 6.43 -10.82
CA ALA A 845 0.24 7.21 -9.62
C ALA A 845 -1.23 7.62 -9.60
N THR A 846 -1.69 8.21 -8.50
CA THR A 846 -3.04 8.79 -8.40
C THR A 846 -3.29 9.82 -9.51
N THR A 847 -4.54 9.91 -9.98
CA THR A 847 -4.92 10.84 -11.05
C THR A 847 -4.64 12.29 -10.65
N SER A 848 -4.88 12.66 -9.39
CA SER A 848 -4.57 13.99 -8.86
C SER A 848 -3.07 14.30 -8.96
N HIS A 849 -2.20 13.36 -8.60
CA HIS A 849 -0.75 13.54 -8.72
C HIS A 849 -0.31 13.69 -10.19
N ILE A 850 -0.86 12.85 -11.08
CA ILE A 850 -0.60 12.93 -12.52
C ILE A 850 -1.06 14.27 -13.10
N GLU A 851 -2.26 14.75 -12.76
CA GLU A 851 -2.78 16.04 -13.24
C GLU A 851 -1.94 17.21 -12.74
N ASN A 852 -1.42 17.12 -11.52
CA ASN A 852 -0.52 18.13 -10.98
C ASN A 852 0.86 18.14 -11.69
N GLY A 853 1.40 16.96 -12.02
CA GLY A 853 2.66 16.77 -12.72
C GLY A 853 2.55 16.63 -14.25
N LEU A 854 1.40 16.97 -14.84
CA LEU A 854 0.99 16.57 -16.18
C LEU A 854 2.06 16.81 -17.25
N ASN A 855 2.29 15.81 -18.10
CA ASN A 855 3.29 15.81 -19.17
C ASN A 855 4.76 15.91 -18.68
N SER A 856 5.01 15.64 -17.40
CA SER A 856 6.36 15.62 -16.83
C SER A 856 6.64 14.30 -16.12
N LYS A 857 7.34 13.40 -16.81
CA LYS A 857 7.89 12.17 -16.22
C LYS A 857 8.82 12.41 -15.02
N TYR A 858 9.36 13.63 -14.90
CA TYR A 858 10.26 14.04 -13.83
C TYR A 858 9.53 14.54 -12.58
N LEU A 859 8.28 15.00 -12.71
CA LEU A 859 7.47 15.38 -11.55
C LEU A 859 6.67 14.20 -10.99
N ILE A 860 6.41 13.18 -11.84
CA ILE A 860 5.61 11.99 -11.52
C ILE A 860 6.48 10.81 -11.04
N HIS A 861 7.76 10.82 -11.41
CA HIS A 861 8.81 9.87 -11.00
C HIS A 861 8.67 8.45 -11.52
N LYS A 862 7.49 7.81 -11.40
CA LYS A 862 7.26 6.42 -11.82
C LYS A 862 5.97 6.29 -12.63
N GLY A 863 6.01 5.49 -13.69
CA GLY A 863 4.83 5.08 -14.44
C GLY A 863 4.33 6.13 -15.43
N VAL A 864 3.03 6.09 -15.70
CA VAL A 864 2.38 6.96 -16.70
C VAL A 864 2.44 8.43 -16.29
N TRP A 865 2.69 9.33 -17.24
CA TRP A 865 2.82 10.78 -16.95
C TRP A 865 1.78 11.66 -17.63
N ALA A 866 0.64 11.07 -18.00
CA ALA A 866 -0.57 11.79 -18.36
C ALA A 866 -1.82 11.00 -17.90
N SER A 867 -2.99 11.62 -18.00
CA SER A 867 -4.27 11.01 -17.62
C SER A 867 -4.60 9.80 -18.51
N GLY A 868 -4.62 8.59 -17.93
CA GLY A 868 -4.75 7.28 -18.58
C GLY A 868 -5.89 7.14 -19.59
N PHE A 869 -5.68 7.61 -20.81
CA PHE A 869 -6.65 7.60 -21.90
C PHE A 869 -6.34 6.49 -22.92
N TYR A 870 -7.29 5.57 -23.06
CA TYR A 870 -7.19 4.45 -23.99
C TYR A 870 -8.32 4.50 -25.01
N ARG A 871 -7.97 4.42 -26.29
CA ARG A 871 -8.91 4.31 -27.40
C ARG A 871 -8.74 2.94 -28.04
N THR A 872 -9.77 2.10 -27.96
CA THR A 872 -9.79 0.82 -28.67
C THR A 872 -10.71 0.91 -29.88
N LEU A 873 -10.47 0.06 -30.86
CA LEU A 873 -11.24 0.00 -32.10
C LEU A 873 -11.63 -1.45 -32.39
N ILE A 874 -12.94 -1.68 -32.51
CA ILE A 874 -13.52 -2.85 -33.15
C ILE A 874 -13.66 -2.53 -34.65
N GLN A 875 -12.91 -3.23 -35.48
CA GLN A 875 -12.83 -2.98 -36.91
C GLN A 875 -13.24 -4.22 -37.70
N MET A 876 -14.11 -4.03 -38.69
CA MET A 876 -14.52 -5.08 -39.62
C MET A 876 -13.68 -5.06 -40.90
N ASN A 877 -13.43 -6.25 -41.46
CA ASN A 877 -12.86 -6.37 -42.79
C ASN A 877 -13.98 -6.34 -43.86
N PRO A 878 -14.07 -5.27 -44.68
CA PRO A 878 -15.14 -5.14 -45.67
C PRO A 878 -15.10 -6.22 -46.77
N ARG A 879 -13.99 -6.96 -46.92
CA ARG A 879 -13.88 -8.06 -47.88
C ARG A 879 -14.55 -9.36 -47.41
N THR A 880 -14.91 -9.43 -46.13
CA THR A 880 -15.41 -10.64 -45.47
C THR A 880 -16.90 -10.57 -45.16
N ILE A 881 -17.50 -9.37 -45.33
CA ILE A 881 -18.91 -9.14 -45.03
C ILE A 881 -19.79 -9.38 -46.26
N PRO A 882 -20.99 -9.94 -46.09
CA PRO A 882 -21.98 -10.07 -47.15
C PRO A 882 -22.26 -8.73 -47.87
N GLU A 883 -22.43 -8.77 -49.19
CA GLU A 883 -22.57 -7.58 -50.03
C GLU A 883 -23.76 -6.69 -49.63
N ASN A 884 -24.84 -7.30 -49.11
CA ASN A 884 -26.02 -6.60 -48.59
C ASN A 884 -25.78 -5.83 -47.27
N LEU A 885 -24.60 -5.96 -46.68
CA LEU A 885 -24.20 -5.33 -45.43
C LEU A 885 -23.08 -4.31 -45.62
N LEU A 886 -22.56 -4.10 -46.84
CA LEU A 886 -21.47 -3.13 -47.10
C LEU A 886 -21.82 -1.70 -46.69
N GLU A 887 -23.09 -1.30 -46.85
CA GLU A 887 -23.60 -0.01 -46.38
C GLU A 887 -24.04 -0.08 -44.91
N ASN A 888 -23.58 0.88 -44.10
CA ASN A 888 -23.82 1.00 -42.66
C ASN A 888 -23.50 -0.30 -41.88
N ALA A 889 -22.45 -1.02 -42.31
CA ALA A 889 -22.11 -2.35 -41.81
C ALA A 889 -22.00 -2.38 -40.28
N MET A 890 -21.18 -1.48 -39.74
CA MET A 890 -20.94 -1.42 -38.30
C MET A 890 -22.20 -0.99 -37.55
N THR A 891 -22.98 -0.05 -38.08
CA THR A 891 -24.25 0.36 -37.45
C THR A 891 -25.22 -0.79 -37.33
N LYS A 892 -25.32 -1.64 -38.35
CA LYS A 892 -26.23 -2.79 -38.33
C LYS A 892 -25.81 -3.86 -37.32
N ILE A 893 -24.51 -4.01 -37.06
CA ILE A 893 -23.97 -5.00 -36.11
C ILE A 893 -24.02 -4.47 -34.68
N MET A 894 -23.79 -3.18 -34.47
CA MET A 894 -23.87 -2.58 -33.13
C MET A 894 -25.32 -2.38 -32.65
N ALA A 895 -26.30 -2.41 -33.57
CA ALA A 895 -27.69 -2.07 -33.26
C ALA A 895 -28.38 -3.03 -32.27
N ASP A 896 -27.96 -4.29 -32.26
CA ASP A 896 -28.46 -5.33 -31.35
C ASP A 896 -27.46 -5.69 -30.24
N ASP A 897 -26.29 -5.05 -30.18
CA ASP A 897 -25.27 -5.36 -29.18
C ASP A 897 -25.66 -4.87 -27.78
N TRP A 898 -25.63 -5.78 -26.81
CA TRP A 898 -25.97 -5.49 -25.41
C TRP A 898 -25.18 -4.31 -24.82
N SER A 899 -23.89 -4.20 -25.13
CA SER A 899 -23.01 -3.13 -24.61
C SER A 899 -23.09 -1.81 -25.38
N TYR A 900 -23.77 -1.76 -26.53
CA TYR A 900 -23.86 -0.56 -27.35
C TYR A 900 -24.92 0.41 -26.83
N SER A 901 -24.62 1.71 -26.86
CA SER A 901 -25.58 2.76 -26.49
C SER A 901 -25.29 4.10 -27.14
N ASP A 902 -26.30 4.71 -27.75
CA ASP A 902 -26.21 6.09 -28.28
C ASP A 902 -26.18 7.15 -27.18
N SER A 903 -26.59 6.81 -25.94
CA SER A 903 -26.69 7.76 -24.83
C SER A 903 -25.33 8.28 -24.33
N ILE A 904 -24.28 7.48 -24.51
CA ILE A 904 -22.90 7.78 -24.10
C ILE A 904 -21.99 8.06 -25.30
N MET A 905 -22.59 8.31 -26.47
CA MET A 905 -21.86 8.55 -27.69
C MET A 905 -21.15 9.91 -27.64
N ILE A 906 -19.84 9.87 -27.83
CA ILE A 906 -18.96 11.03 -27.85
C ILE A 906 -18.97 11.63 -29.25
N MET A 907 -19.29 12.92 -29.38
CA MET A 907 -19.35 13.63 -30.66
C MET A 907 -17.95 14.06 -31.13
N ALA A 908 -17.08 13.08 -31.36
CA ALA A 908 -15.69 13.32 -31.74
C ALA A 908 -15.59 13.80 -33.20
N LYS A 909 -15.59 15.12 -33.42
CA LYS A 909 -15.36 15.73 -34.74
C LYS A 909 -14.03 15.31 -35.40
N TYR A 910 -13.08 14.72 -34.65
CA TYR A 910 -11.73 14.37 -35.13
C TYR A 910 -11.11 13.08 -34.55
N LEU A 911 -11.90 12.14 -33.99
CA LEU A 911 -11.40 10.92 -33.33
C LEU A 911 -10.41 11.16 -32.16
N ASP A 912 -10.23 12.40 -31.72
CA ASP A 912 -9.41 12.77 -30.57
C ASP A 912 -10.27 13.33 -29.42
N PRO A 913 -11.12 12.50 -28.78
CA PRO A 913 -11.91 12.92 -27.64
C PRO A 913 -11.10 12.83 -26.35
N GLN A 914 -9.76 12.90 -26.43
CA GLN A 914 -8.97 13.27 -25.26
C GLN A 914 -9.68 14.44 -24.58
N GLY A 915 -10.29 15.33 -25.39
CA GLY A 915 -11.18 16.49 -25.18
C GLY A 915 -12.30 16.39 -24.13
N GLU A 916 -12.73 15.17 -23.79
CA GLU A 916 -14.03 14.97 -23.16
C GLU A 916 -13.91 14.16 -21.87
N LYS A 917 -14.85 14.39 -20.93
CA LYS A 917 -15.07 13.52 -19.78
C LYS A 917 -16.06 12.45 -20.22
N PHE A 918 -15.74 11.19 -19.97
CA PHE A 918 -16.60 10.07 -20.33
C PHE A 918 -17.54 9.72 -19.18
N THR A 919 -18.50 8.84 -19.40
CA THR A 919 -19.47 8.45 -18.38
C THR A 919 -18.84 7.45 -17.40
N PRO A 920 -18.87 7.65 -16.07
CA PRO A 920 -18.41 6.66 -15.11
C PRO A 920 -19.08 5.30 -15.32
N ILE A 921 -18.34 4.21 -15.15
CA ILE A 921 -18.90 2.86 -15.19
C ILE A 921 -19.53 2.54 -13.82
N THR A 922 -20.79 2.12 -13.80
CA THR A 922 -21.63 1.89 -12.59
C THR A 922 -22.35 0.54 -12.69
N PRO A 923 -22.84 -0.10 -11.61
CA PRO A 923 -22.53 0.16 -10.21
C PRO A 923 -21.13 -0.33 -9.83
N GLY A 924 -20.69 -0.01 -8.62
CA GLY A 924 -19.49 -0.55 -7.99
C GLY A 924 -19.70 -1.93 -7.39
N TRP A 925 -18.66 -2.75 -7.43
CA TRP A 925 -18.60 -4.11 -6.88
C TRP A 925 -17.31 -4.37 -6.09
N TYR A 926 -16.52 -3.32 -5.79
CA TYR A 926 -15.22 -3.42 -5.12
C TYR A 926 -15.33 -3.63 -3.60
N ASN A 927 -16.30 -2.97 -2.95
CA ASN A 927 -16.49 -3.00 -1.50
C ASN A 927 -17.73 -3.84 -1.14
N GLU A 928 -17.57 -4.78 -0.21
CA GLU A 928 -18.62 -5.73 0.20
C GLU A 928 -19.80 -5.07 0.90
N ASP A 929 -19.54 -4.02 1.66
CA ASP A 929 -20.60 -3.24 2.33
C ASP A 929 -21.41 -2.40 1.33
N LYS A 930 -20.91 -2.27 0.09
CA LYS A 930 -21.41 -1.36 -0.95
C LYS A 930 -21.57 -2.04 -2.31
N LEU A 931 -21.78 -3.36 -2.33
CA LEU A 931 -21.99 -4.08 -3.59
C LEU A 931 -23.24 -3.57 -4.30
N GLY A 932 -23.07 -3.14 -5.55
CA GLY A 932 -24.14 -2.60 -6.37
C GLY A 932 -24.44 -1.12 -6.12
N GLU A 933 -23.61 -0.38 -5.37
CA GLU A 933 -23.76 1.08 -5.20
C GLU A 933 -23.49 1.83 -6.52
N ASP A 934 -24.33 2.82 -6.83
CA ASP A 934 -24.13 3.64 -8.02
C ASP A 934 -22.88 4.52 -7.91
N ILE A 935 -22.07 4.53 -8.97
CA ILE A 935 -20.90 5.40 -9.10
C ILE A 935 -21.32 6.61 -9.91
N THR A 936 -21.59 7.72 -9.22
CA THR A 936 -22.04 8.97 -9.85
C THR A 936 -20.94 10.01 -10.01
N ASN A 937 -19.74 9.75 -9.48
CA ASN A 937 -18.61 10.67 -9.56
C ASN A 937 -17.31 9.96 -9.95
N TYR A 938 -16.34 10.75 -10.42
CA TYR A 938 -15.10 10.23 -11.00
C TYR A 938 -14.07 9.75 -9.97
N ALA A 939 -14.04 10.35 -8.77
CA ALA A 939 -13.10 10.02 -7.70
C ALA A 939 -13.65 10.51 -6.34
N ARG A 940 -13.15 10.00 -5.21
CA ARG A 940 -13.62 10.43 -3.88
C ARG A 940 -13.34 11.90 -3.55
N HIS A 941 -12.20 12.43 -4.02
CA HIS A 941 -11.78 13.82 -3.75
C HIS A 941 -12.12 14.82 -4.86
N THR A 942 -13.11 14.51 -5.70
CA THR A 942 -13.61 15.45 -6.71
C THR A 942 -14.71 16.33 -6.15
N CYS A 943 -14.69 17.61 -6.52
CA CYS A 943 -15.78 18.56 -6.25
C CYS A 943 -16.54 18.95 -7.51
N ASP A 944 -16.38 18.20 -8.60
CA ASP A 944 -17.26 18.27 -9.76
C ASP A 944 -18.64 17.68 -9.42
N ASP A 945 -19.68 18.14 -10.13
CA ASP A 945 -21.05 17.63 -9.99
C ASP A 945 -21.14 16.13 -10.36
N ASP A 946 -22.06 15.44 -9.70
CA ASP A 946 -22.43 14.06 -10.03
C ASP A 946 -22.96 13.95 -11.47
N VAL A 947 -22.68 12.81 -12.10
CA VAL A 947 -23.11 12.44 -13.45
C VAL A 947 -23.80 11.08 -13.43
N GLU A 948 -24.73 10.88 -14.37
CA GLU A 948 -25.33 9.56 -14.59
C GLU A 948 -24.26 8.56 -15.05
N GLY A 949 -24.24 7.36 -14.47
CA GLY A 949 -23.29 6.31 -14.82
C GLY A 949 -23.78 5.42 -15.97
N PHE A 950 -22.88 4.60 -16.51
CA PHE A 950 -23.18 3.59 -17.52
C PHE A 950 -22.80 2.19 -17.05
N ASP A 951 -23.68 1.21 -17.26
CA ASP A 951 -23.53 -0.11 -16.65
C ASP A 951 -23.35 -1.26 -17.63
N ARG A 952 -23.32 -1.01 -18.94
CA ARG A 952 -23.30 -2.08 -19.95
C ARG A 952 -21.89 -2.45 -20.43
N VAL A 953 -20.93 -2.41 -19.52
CA VAL A 953 -19.56 -2.95 -19.66
C VAL A 953 -19.12 -3.43 -18.29
N VAL A 954 -18.25 -4.43 -18.21
CA VAL A 954 -17.74 -4.94 -16.92
C VAL A 954 -16.27 -4.59 -16.76
N VAL A 955 -15.90 -3.98 -15.63
CA VAL A 955 -14.50 -3.79 -15.23
C VAL A 955 -14.14 -4.84 -14.20
N GLU A 956 -13.02 -5.51 -14.43
CA GLU A 956 -12.47 -6.49 -13.50
C GLU A 956 -11.05 -6.11 -13.07
N GLU A 957 -10.71 -6.43 -11.83
CA GLU A 957 -9.38 -6.31 -11.25
C GLU A 957 -8.78 -7.70 -10.95
N TRP A 958 -7.48 -7.86 -11.18
CA TRP A 958 -6.69 -9.02 -10.77
C TRP A 958 -6.20 -8.87 -9.33
N ASP A 959 -6.56 -9.82 -8.46
CA ASP A 959 -6.19 -9.82 -7.03
C ASP A 959 -4.90 -10.60 -6.70
N GLY A 960 -4.17 -11.04 -7.73
CA GLY A 960 -3.04 -11.95 -7.61
C GLY A 960 -3.36 -13.40 -7.99
N TYR A 961 -4.63 -13.79 -7.95
CA TYR A 961 -5.08 -15.18 -8.13
C TYR A 961 -6.22 -15.34 -9.11
N THR A 962 -7.18 -14.40 -9.12
CA THR A 962 -8.36 -14.44 -9.98
C THR A 962 -8.80 -13.03 -10.38
N TRP A 963 -9.60 -12.95 -11.44
CA TRP A 963 -10.22 -11.71 -11.88
C TRP A 963 -11.55 -11.52 -11.14
N ARG A 964 -11.73 -10.34 -10.58
CA ARG A 964 -12.93 -9.97 -9.81
C ARG A 964 -13.60 -8.77 -10.42
N ARG A 965 -14.92 -8.80 -10.53
CA ARG A 965 -15.70 -7.67 -11.00
C ARG A 965 -15.67 -6.54 -9.96
N ILE A 966 -15.33 -5.34 -10.42
CA ILE A 966 -15.25 -4.13 -9.58
C ILE A 966 -16.22 -3.02 -10.05
N GLN A 967 -16.62 -2.98 -11.31
CA GLN A 967 -17.60 -2.01 -11.82
C GLN A 967 -18.44 -2.61 -12.94
N GLY A 968 -19.66 -2.11 -13.12
CA GLY A 968 -20.47 -2.43 -14.30
C GLY A 968 -21.27 -3.72 -14.21
N ARG A 969 -22.10 -3.97 -15.22
CA ARG A 969 -22.92 -5.18 -15.36
C ARG A 969 -22.56 -5.90 -16.64
N GLY A 970 -22.72 -7.21 -16.62
CA GLY A 970 -22.60 -8.07 -17.78
C GLY A 970 -23.74 -9.08 -17.78
N PRO A 971 -24.25 -9.48 -18.95
CA PRO A 971 -25.37 -10.40 -19.04
C PRO A 971 -25.00 -11.82 -18.57
N VAL A 972 -23.71 -12.19 -18.67
CA VAL A 972 -23.16 -13.47 -18.19
C VAL A 972 -21.69 -13.31 -17.76
N SER A 973 -21.25 -14.11 -16.78
CA SER A 973 -19.88 -14.11 -16.25
C SER A 973 -18.85 -14.77 -17.19
N GLY A 974 -19.30 -15.65 -18.08
CA GLY A 974 -18.46 -16.28 -19.11
C GLY A 974 -17.46 -17.32 -18.60
N GLU A 975 -17.71 -17.95 -17.44
CA GLU A 975 -16.76 -18.90 -16.85
C GLU A 975 -16.48 -20.12 -17.76
N LYS A 976 -15.21 -20.55 -17.78
CA LYS A 976 -14.69 -21.67 -18.56
C LYS A 976 -13.85 -22.58 -17.66
N PHE A 977 -14.08 -23.89 -17.77
CA PHE A 977 -13.32 -24.93 -17.09
C PHE A 977 -12.40 -25.62 -18.08
N ASN A 978 -11.14 -25.84 -17.71
CA ASN A 978 -10.14 -26.46 -18.59
C ASN A 978 -9.65 -27.78 -18.03
N ASN A 979 -9.27 -28.70 -18.93
CA ASN A 979 -8.64 -29.99 -18.61
C ASN A 979 -9.41 -30.80 -17.55
N LEU A 980 -10.74 -30.85 -17.66
CA LEU A 980 -11.53 -31.62 -16.71
C LEU A 980 -11.27 -33.11 -16.95
N VAL A 981 -11.21 -33.87 -15.86
CA VAL A 981 -11.03 -35.32 -15.93
C VAL A 981 -12.26 -35.97 -15.34
N LEU A 982 -13.09 -36.55 -16.21
CA LEU A 982 -14.16 -37.43 -15.79
C LEU A 982 -13.59 -38.83 -15.59
N THR A 983 -13.89 -39.42 -14.43
CA THR A 983 -13.57 -40.80 -14.11
C THR A 983 -14.84 -41.53 -13.70
N ASP A 984 -15.00 -42.77 -14.16
CA ASP A 984 -16.07 -43.63 -13.69
C ASP A 984 -15.54 -45.04 -13.41
N GLN A 985 -15.74 -45.52 -12.19
CA GLN A 985 -15.33 -46.86 -11.80
C GLN A 985 -16.49 -47.83 -12.02
N LEU A 986 -16.34 -48.74 -12.99
CA LEU A 986 -17.34 -49.76 -13.24
C LEU A 986 -17.38 -50.76 -12.06
N PRO A 987 -18.59 -51.13 -11.61
CA PRO A 987 -18.76 -52.12 -10.55
C PRO A 987 -18.45 -53.54 -11.06
N LYS A 988 -18.13 -54.44 -10.12
CA LYS A 988 -18.01 -55.88 -10.43
C LYS A 988 -19.34 -56.40 -10.99
N GLY A 989 -19.33 -56.92 -12.22
CA GLY A 989 -20.53 -57.38 -12.93
C GLY A 989 -20.87 -56.57 -14.19
N LEU A 990 -20.19 -55.45 -14.46
CA LEU A 990 -20.27 -54.72 -15.73
C LEU A 990 -18.92 -54.71 -16.42
N GLU A 991 -18.94 -54.97 -17.73
CA GLU A 991 -17.76 -54.90 -18.61
C GLU A 991 -18.01 -53.87 -19.71
N PHE A 992 -17.10 -52.90 -19.86
CA PHE A 992 -17.19 -51.90 -20.93
C PHE A 992 -17.14 -52.58 -22.32
N ILE A 993 -18.04 -52.18 -23.21
CA ILE A 993 -18.07 -52.66 -24.60
C ILE A 993 -17.50 -51.60 -25.53
N SER A 994 -18.17 -50.45 -25.58
CA SER A 994 -17.88 -49.36 -26.49
C SER A 994 -18.56 -48.08 -26.05
N GLN A 995 -18.01 -46.95 -26.47
CA GLN A 995 -18.72 -45.68 -26.44
C GLN A 995 -19.89 -45.69 -27.44
N SER A 996 -21.01 -45.07 -27.09
CA SER A 996 -22.23 -44.99 -27.93
C SER A 996 -22.68 -43.56 -28.24
N ASP A 997 -22.02 -42.54 -27.69
CA ASP A 997 -22.27 -41.14 -28.05
C ASP A 997 -21.45 -40.67 -29.27
N GLU A 998 -21.83 -39.49 -29.79
CA GLU A 998 -21.10 -38.75 -30.82
C GLU A 998 -20.42 -37.49 -30.24
N SER A 999 -20.04 -37.51 -28.95
CA SER A 999 -19.53 -36.32 -28.24
C SER A 999 -18.19 -35.80 -28.78
N GLY A 1000 -17.46 -36.61 -29.55
CA GLY A 1000 -16.10 -36.32 -30.02
C GLY A 1000 -15.02 -36.48 -28.95
N LEU A 1001 -15.39 -36.84 -27.71
CA LEU A 1001 -14.47 -37.20 -26.63
C LEU A 1001 -14.17 -38.70 -26.69
N SER A 1002 -13.01 -39.14 -26.19
CA SER A 1002 -12.62 -40.56 -26.22
C SER A 1002 -12.53 -41.14 -24.81
N ILE A 1003 -13.26 -42.23 -24.56
CA ILE A 1003 -13.18 -42.99 -23.31
C ILE A 1003 -11.95 -43.90 -23.31
N LYS A 1004 -11.08 -43.75 -22.31
CA LYS A 1004 -9.98 -44.68 -22.00
C LYS A 1004 -10.43 -45.64 -20.91
N GLU A 1005 -10.34 -46.95 -21.16
CA GLU A 1005 -10.64 -48.00 -20.19
C GLU A 1005 -9.35 -48.70 -19.74
N GLU A 1006 -9.14 -48.77 -18.43
CA GLU A 1006 -8.07 -49.56 -17.83
C GLU A 1006 -8.57 -50.26 -16.56
N ASN A 1007 -8.65 -51.60 -16.59
CA ASN A 1007 -9.04 -52.43 -15.44
C ASN A 1007 -10.40 -52.05 -14.80
N GLY A 1008 -11.40 -51.75 -15.63
CA GLY A 1008 -12.74 -51.34 -15.21
C GLY A 1008 -12.85 -49.88 -14.79
N LYS A 1009 -11.78 -49.09 -14.87
CA LYS A 1009 -11.81 -47.64 -14.68
C LYS A 1009 -11.93 -46.97 -16.04
N LEU A 1010 -13.00 -46.22 -16.24
CA LEU A 1010 -13.20 -45.36 -17.40
C LEU A 1010 -12.69 -43.96 -17.09
N SER A 1011 -12.00 -43.34 -18.04
CA SER A 1011 -11.54 -41.96 -17.93
C SER A 1011 -11.73 -41.19 -19.23
N VAL A 1012 -12.16 -39.94 -19.13
CA VAL A 1012 -12.34 -39.01 -20.24
C VAL A 1012 -11.67 -37.70 -19.87
N GLU A 1013 -10.76 -37.26 -20.72
CA GLU A 1013 -10.18 -35.91 -20.65
C GLU A 1013 -11.08 -34.98 -21.47
N ILE A 1014 -11.56 -33.92 -20.82
CA ILE A 1014 -12.38 -32.87 -21.41
C ILE A 1014 -11.51 -31.62 -21.44
N PRO A 1015 -10.90 -31.27 -22.59
CA PRO A 1015 -9.97 -30.15 -22.67
C PRO A 1015 -10.60 -28.83 -22.22
N GLU A 1016 -11.89 -28.66 -22.49
CA GLU A 1016 -12.64 -27.45 -22.19
C GLU A 1016 -14.13 -27.75 -21.96
N TYR A 1017 -14.71 -27.15 -20.93
CA TYR A 1017 -16.15 -27.10 -20.68
C TYR A 1017 -16.58 -25.64 -20.47
N ARG A 1018 -17.68 -25.25 -21.12
CA ARG A 1018 -18.28 -23.92 -20.98
C ARG A 1018 -19.64 -24.02 -20.33
N THR A 1019 -19.89 -23.11 -19.39
CA THR A 1019 -21.18 -22.98 -18.71
C THR A 1019 -22.30 -22.78 -19.74
N GLY A 1020 -23.43 -23.46 -19.55
CA GLY A 1020 -24.61 -23.42 -20.41
C GLY A 1020 -24.65 -24.48 -21.51
N LYS A 1021 -23.61 -25.31 -21.65
CA LYS A 1021 -23.56 -26.40 -22.64
C LYS A 1021 -23.41 -27.77 -21.96
N ASP A 1022 -24.47 -28.57 -21.98
CA ASP A 1022 -24.42 -29.92 -21.44
C ASP A 1022 -23.45 -30.81 -22.24
N ILE A 1023 -22.60 -31.57 -21.54
CA ILE A 1023 -21.88 -32.70 -22.12
C ILE A 1023 -22.61 -33.98 -21.70
N VAL A 1024 -23.00 -34.77 -22.69
CA VAL A 1024 -23.63 -36.07 -22.48
C VAL A 1024 -22.71 -37.15 -23.04
N LEU A 1025 -22.17 -37.97 -22.14
CA LEU A 1025 -21.36 -39.13 -22.47
C LEU A 1025 -22.20 -40.39 -22.31
N LYS A 1026 -22.17 -41.24 -23.32
CA LYS A 1026 -22.89 -42.51 -23.36
C LYS A 1026 -21.95 -43.65 -23.71
N TYR A 1027 -22.04 -44.72 -22.93
CA TYR A 1027 -21.28 -45.92 -23.20
C TYR A 1027 -22.07 -47.17 -22.87
N LEU A 1028 -21.78 -48.24 -23.61
CA LEU A 1028 -22.42 -49.53 -23.46
C LEU A 1028 -21.58 -50.42 -22.55
N CYS A 1029 -22.24 -51.07 -21.60
CA CYS A 1029 -21.68 -52.11 -20.76
C CYS A 1029 -22.42 -53.42 -20.97
N ARG A 1030 -21.70 -54.53 -20.94
CA ARG A 1030 -22.26 -55.88 -20.90
C ARG A 1030 -22.38 -56.33 -19.46
N VAL A 1031 -23.52 -56.92 -19.11
CA VAL A 1031 -23.72 -57.58 -17.82
C VAL A 1031 -22.97 -58.90 -17.81
N VAL A 1032 -22.03 -59.08 -16.89
CA VAL A 1032 -21.22 -60.30 -16.73
C VAL A 1032 -21.50 -60.97 -15.38
N GLU A 1033 -21.27 -62.28 -15.30
CA GLU A 1033 -21.61 -63.10 -14.14
C GLU A 1033 -20.81 -62.64 -12.89
N ASN A 1034 -21.53 -62.14 -11.87
CA ASN A 1034 -20.94 -61.72 -10.60
C ASN A 1034 -21.05 -62.86 -9.59
N SER A 1035 -19.91 -63.36 -9.11
CA SER A 1035 -19.82 -64.56 -8.26
C SER A 1035 -20.40 -64.31 -6.87
N GLY A 1036 -21.73 -64.49 -6.73
CA GLY A 1036 -22.42 -64.60 -5.44
C GLY A 1036 -23.45 -63.51 -5.10
N SER A 1037 -23.80 -62.60 -6.03
CA SER A 1037 -24.83 -61.58 -5.80
C SER A 1037 -25.73 -61.41 -7.02
N ASN A 1038 -27.05 -61.42 -6.82
CA ASN A 1038 -28.05 -61.08 -7.84
C ASN A 1038 -28.29 -59.56 -7.92
N VAL A 1039 -27.41 -58.75 -7.32
CA VAL A 1039 -27.47 -57.29 -7.27
C VAL A 1039 -26.10 -56.74 -7.67
N ILE A 1040 -26.08 -55.89 -8.70
CA ILE A 1040 -24.94 -55.02 -9.03
C ILE A 1040 -25.29 -53.61 -8.52
N GLU A 1041 -24.51 -53.07 -7.58
CA GLU A 1041 -24.60 -51.64 -7.20
C GLU A 1041 -23.73 -50.81 -8.16
N THR A 1042 -24.31 -49.85 -8.88
CA THR A 1042 -23.50 -48.93 -9.71
C THR A 1042 -22.65 -48.02 -8.85
N GLY A 1043 -21.35 -47.91 -9.14
CA GLY A 1043 -20.46 -46.91 -8.54
C GLY A 1043 -20.79 -45.48 -8.98
N SER A 1044 -20.29 -44.49 -8.25
CA SER A 1044 -20.34 -43.07 -8.62
C SER A 1044 -19.31 -42.75 -9.71
N ALA A 1045 -19.66 -41.83 -10.61
CA ALA A 1045 -18.68 -41.13 -11.43
C ALA A 1045 -18.15 -39.92 -10.65
N SER A 1046 -16.92 -39.51 -10.95
CA SER A 1046 -16.27 -38.34 -10.38
C SER A 1046 -15.72 -37.45 -11.49
N LEU A 1047 -15.95 -36.15 -11.40
CA LEU A 1047 -15.41 -35.14 -12.30
C LEU A 1047 -14.42 -34.28 -11.51
N VAL A 1048 -13.18 -34.19 -11.98
CA VAL A 1048 -12.19 -33.26 -11.42
C VAL A 1048 -12.15 -32.02 -12.31
N ALA A 1049 -12.45 -30.86 -11.75
CA ALA A 1049 -12.38 -29.55 -12.41
C ALA A 1049 -11.73 -28.55 -11.45
N ASN A 1050 -10.69 -27.84 -11.90
CA ASN A 1050 -9.97 -26.84 -11.09
C ASN A 1050 -9.53 -27.34 -9.70
N ASN A 1051 -9.06 -28.60 -9.62
CA ASN A 1051 -8.69 -29.31 -8.39
C ASN A 1051 -9.86 -29.63 -7.41
N SER A 1052 -11.11 -29.33 -7.79
CA SER A 1052 -12.31 -29.76 -7.08
C SER A 1052 -12.81 -31.08 -7.65
N THR A 1053 -13.24 -32.01 -6.79
CA THR A 1053 -13.86 -33.28 -7.22
C THR A 1053 -15.36 -33.20 -7.00
N ILE A 1054 -16.13 -33.37 -8.07
CA ILE A 1054 -17.59 -33.46 -8.06
C ILE A 1054 -17.96 -34.93 -8.23
N GLU A 1055 -18.66 -35.50 -7.26
CA GLU A 1055 -19.19 -36.85 -7.40
C GLU A 1055 -20.62 -36.82 -7.92
N SER A 1056 -20.95 -37.84 -8.72
CA SER A 1056 -22.31 -37.97 -9.25
C SER A 1056 -23.29 -38.36 -8.15
N ASN A 1057 -24.44 -37.70 -8.10
CA ASN A 1057 -25.58 -38.12 -7.29
C ASN A 1057 -26.26 -39.35 -7.95
N ALA A 1058 -25.61 -40.51 -7.93
CA ALA A 1058 -26.21 -41.74 -8.41
C ALA A 1058 -27.00 -42.43 -7.28
N PRO A 1059 -28.30 -42.74 -7.45
CA PRO A 1059 -28.93 -43.72 -6.57
C PRO A 1059 -28.21 -45.06 -6.72
N LYS A 1060 -28.10 -45.83 -5.62
CA LYS A 1060 -27.64 -47.23 -5.67
C LYS A 1060 -28.57 -48.04 -6.59
N LEU A 1061 -28.23 -48.12 -7.88
CA LEU A 1061 -28.99 -48.89 -8.85
C LEU A 1061 -28.75 -50.37 -8.56
N THR A 1062 -29.83 -51.14 -8.45
CA THR A 1062 -29.83 -52.57 -8.15
C THR A 1062 -30.24 -53.31 -9.43
N VAL A 1063 -29.29 -53.97 -10.09
CA VAL A 1063 -29.59 -54.85 -11.23
C VAL A 1063 -29.96 -56.25 -10.74
N LEU A 1064 -31.18 -56.74 -11.01
CA LEU A 1064 -31.62 -58.10 -10.68
C LEU A 1064 -31.32 -59.09 -11.81
N ILE A 1065 -30.33 -59.96 -11.62
CA ILE A 1065 -30.02 -61.04 -12.58
C ILE A 1065 -31.08 -62.14 -12.48
N THR A 1066 -31.98 -62.23 -13.45
CA THR A 1066 -33.15 -63.15 -13.40
C THR A 1066 -32.90 -64.59 -13.83
N ASP A 1067 -31.76 -64.91 -14.44
CA ASP A 1067 -31.46 -66.26 -14.97
C ASP A 1067 -30.19 -66.87 -14.36
N VAL A 1068 -30.24 -67.21 -13.08
CA VAL A 1068 -29.29 -68.17 -12.47
C VAL A 1068 -29.97 -69.52 -12.38
N ASN A 1069 -30.05 -70.26 -13.50
CA ASN A 1069 -30.46 -71.67 -13.46
C ASN A 1069 -29.74 -72.48 -14.54
N ASN A 1070 -28.47 -72.79 -14.28
CA ASN A 1070 -27.82 -73.97 -14.85
C ASN A 1070 -27.74 -75.10 -13.80
N VAL A 1071 -28.88 -75.43 -13.17
CA VAL A 1071 -28.99 -76.69 -12.43
C VAL A 1071 -29.28 -77.78 -13.47
N LYS A 1072 -28.28 -78.63 -13.76
CA LYS A 1072 -28.50 -79.88 -14.50
C LYS A 1072 -29.41 -80.78 -13.65
N VAL A 1073 -30.72 -80.74 -13.91
CA VAL A 1073 -31.69 -81.70 -13.32
C VAL A 1073 -31.88 -82.85 -14.31
N ASP A 1074 -31.80 -84.08 -13.81
CA ASP A 1074 -32.04 -85.30 -14.59
C ASP A 1074 -33.52 -85.36 -15.02
N GLN A 1075 -33.78 -85.42 -16.33
CA GLN A 1075 -35.14 -85.22 -16.87
C GLN A 1075 -36.14 -86.33 -16.52
N ASN A 1076 -35.66 -87.43 -15.91
CA ASN A 1076 -36.47 -88.57 -15.48
C ASN A 1076 -36.75 -88.58 -13.96
N GLU A 1077 -36.36 -87.55 -13.22
CA GLU A 1077 -36.66 -87.43 -11.79
C GLU A 1077 -38.12 -87.03 -11.55
N LEU A 1078 -38.78 -87.65 -10.56
CA LEU A 1078 -40.15 -87.34 -10.17
C LEU A 1078 -40.18 -86.15 -9.20
N VAL A 1079 -40.89 -85.10 -9.58
CA VAL A 1079 -40.92 -83.83 -8.85
C VAL A 1079 -42.33 -83.39 -8.50
N ASP A 1080 -42.42 -82.60 -7.43
CA ASP A 1080 -43.65 -81.91 -7.03
C ASP A 1080 -43.63 -80.48 -7.59
N VAL A 1081 -44.78 -80.02 -8.09
CA VAL A 1081 -44.99 -78.68 -8.68
C VAL A 1081 -45.94 -77.89 -7.79
N TYR A 1082 -45.53 -76.71 -7.37
CA TYR A 1082 -46.35 -75.80 -6.55
C TYR A 1082 -46.62 -74.50 -7.31
N ASN A 1083 -47.72 -73.81 -6.99
CA ASN A 1083 -47.92 -72.43 -7.47
C ASN A 1083 -47.10 -71.44 -6.64
N ALA A 1084 -47.07 -70.17 -7.08
CA ALA A 1084 -46.36 -69.08 -6.39
C ALA A 1084 -46.76 -68.87 -4.91
N ASN A 1085 -47.93 -69.34 -4.48
CA ASN A 1085 -48.42 -69.25 -3.10
C ASN A 1085 -48.10 -70.50 -2.27
N GLY A 1086 -47.31 -71.44 -2.80
CA GLY A 1086 -46.90 -72.66 -2.10
C GLY A 1086 -47.94 -73.77 -2.09
N ALA A 1087 -49.02 -73.67 -2.86
CA ALA A 1087 -50.00 -74.74 -2.99
C ALA A 1087 -49.53 -75.78 -4.00
N LEU A 1088 -49.53 -77.06 -3.60
CA LEU A 1088 -49.14 -78.18 -4.45
C LEU A 1088 -50.16 -78.37 -5.59
N LEU A 1089 -49.69 -78.30 -6.83
CA LEU A 1089 -50.48 -78.48 -8.04
C LEU A 1089 -50.34 -79.87 -8.64
N ARG A 1090 -49.13 -80.43 -8.64
CA ARG A 1090 -48.84 -81.78 -9.14
C ARG A 1090 -47.83 -82.45 -8.23
N ARG A 1091 -47.97 -83.75 -8.00
CA ARG A 1091 -47.09 -84.54 -7.14
C ARG A 1091 -46.45 -85.67 -7.93
N GLN A 1092 -45.14 -85.85 -7.78
CA GLN A 1092 -44.36 -86.95 -8.34
C GLN A 1092 -44.59 -87.15 -9.83
N VAL A 1093 -44.40 -86.10 -10.62
CA VAL A 1093 -44.43 -86.15 -12.09
C VAL A 1093 -43.02 -86.07 -12.65
N GLU A 1094 -42.75 -86.69 -13.80
CA GLU A 1094 -41.43 -86.55 -14.43
C GLU A 1094 -41.16 -85.08 -14.75
N TYR A 1095 -39.93 -84.63 -14.47
CA TYR A 1095 -39.54 -83.23 -14.61
C TYR A 1095 -39.87 -82.65 -15.99
N LYS A 1096 -39.71 -83.45 -17.06
CA LYS A 1096 -40.03 -83.04 -18.44
C LYS A 1096 -41.53 -82.72 -18.68
N ASP A 1097 -42.42 -83.30 -17.88
CA ASP A 1097 -43.87 -83.15 -17.99
C ASP A 1097 -44.46 -82.21 -16.91
N ALA A 1098 -43.62 -81.72 -15.99
CA ALA A 1098 -44.01 -80.97 -14.80
C ALA A 1098 -44.83 -79.70 -15.13
N LEU A 1099 -44.48 -79.01 -16.22
CA LEU A 1099 -45.08 -77.72 -16.59
C LEU A 1099 -46.04 -77.80 -17.78
N ILE A 1100 -46.18 -78.96 -18.43
CA ILE A 1100 -46.97 -79.11 -19.65
C ILE A 1100 -48.46 -78.90 -19.34
N GLY A 1101 -49.06 -77.92 -20.03
CA GLY A 1101 -50.48 -77.58 -19.96
C GLY A 1101 -50.89 -76.69 -18.77
N LEU A 1102 -49.94 -76.19 -17.98
CA LEU A 1102 -50.21 -75.15 -16.97
C LEU A 1102 -50.40 -73.78 -17.64
N GLN A 1103 -51.23 -72.93 -17.04
CA GLN A 1103 -51.46 -71.56 -17.53
C GLN A 1103 -50.20 -70.70 -17.33
N PRO A 1104 -49.99 -69.65 -18.15
CA PRO A 1104 -48.88 -68.71 -17.95
C PRO A 1104 -48.82 -68.19 -16.52
N GLY A 1105 -47.64 -68.27 -15.90
CA GLY A 1105 -47.47 -67.95 -14.50
C GLY A 1105 -46.19 -68.52 -13.88
N VAL A 1106 -46.03 -68.27 -12.59
CA VAL A 1106 -44.85 -68.67 -11.80
C VAL A 1106 -45.16 -69.92 -10.99
N TYR A 1107 -44.30 -70.92 -11.12
CA TYR A 1107 -44.41 -72.20 -10.41
C TYR A 1107 -43.11 -72.54 -9.71
N MET A 1108 -43.17 -73.40 -8.70
CA MET A 1108 -42.01 -73.97 -8.02
C MET A 1108 -41.92 -75.44 -8.41
N VAL A 1109 -40.85 -75.84 -9.10
CA VAL A 1109 -40.57 -77.23 -9.48
C VAL A 1109 -39.28 -77.64 -8.81
N ASN A 1110 -39.32 -78.68 -7.97
CA ASN A 1110 -38.15 -79.16 -7.21
C ASN A 1110 -37.45 -78.06 -6.39
N GLY A 1111 -38.22 -77.13 -5.81
CA GLY A 1111 -37.67 -76.01 -5.03
C GLY A 1111 -37.13 -74.85 -5.86
N VAL A 1112 -37.16 -74.92 -7.19
CA VAL A 1112 -36.71 -73.86 -8.10
C VAL A 1112 -37.91 -73.13 -8.70
N LYS A 1113 -37.83 -71.79 -8.74
CA LYS A 1113 -38.85 -70.94 -9.36
C LYS A 1113 -38.73 -71.02 -10.88
N THR A 1114 -39.79 -71.44 -11.57
CA THR A 1114 -39.84 -71.60 -13.02
C THR A 1114 -41.05 -70.88 -13.60
N ILE A 1115 -40.85 -70.14 -14.69
CA ILE A 1115 -41.89 -69.34 -15.33
C ILE A 1115 -42.40 -70.08 -16.57
N VAL A 1116 -43.70 -70.34 -16.61
CA VAL A 1116 -44.39 -70.77 -17.83
C VAL A 1116 -44.90 -69.51 -18.53
N LYS A 1117 -44.43 -69.27 -19.75
CA LYS A 1117 -44.82 -68.11 -20.57
C LYS A 1117 -46.10 -68.38 -21.35
#